data_AF-A0A353IQQ2-F1
#
_entry.id   AF-A0A353IQQ2-F1
#
_cell.length_a   1.000
_cell.length_b   1.000
_cell.length_c   1.000
_cell.angle_alpha   90.00
_cell.angle_beta   90.00
_cell.angle_gamma   90.00
#
_symmetry.space_group_name_H-M   'P 1'
#
loop_
_entity.id
_entity.type
_entity.pdbx_description
1 polymer ?
#
loop_
_entity_poly.entity_id
_entity_poly.type
_entity_poly.pdbx_seq_one_letter_code
_entity_poly.pdbx_strand_id
1 'polypeptide(L)'
;MTAKSISIRGAREHNLKNVSLDLPREQLVVITGLSGSGKSSLAFDTIYAEGQRRYVESLSAYARQFLDMMQKPDVDHIEGLSPAISIEQKTTSKNPRSTVGTVTEIYDYMRLLWARVGIPYSPATGLPIESQTVSQMVDRVLELPEGTRLYLLAPIARGRKGEYKKELAELQKKGFQRVKIDNEFHEISEAPKLDKKLKHDIDVVVDRVVVRTDMSARLADSLETALSLSDGIAIAEFADERGPKEDPRIIFSAKFACPVSGFTIEEIEPRLFSFNNPFGACPECDGLGTELFFEPELVVPNDSLSLNRGAIAPWTRTSATSPYYQQTLEAVAKHYKQSMTRPWKDLPEDFREIVLYGSLDDVTFTYDDGVRRYATEKPFEGVITNIERRWRETESNWVREELERYQSDQPCEACAGYRLKPQALAVKIADHHIGEVTDMSIREAKDWFDTLPGELTDKQNEIAERILKEIRERLSFLNDVGLEYLTLARASGTLSGGESQRIRLASQIGSGLTGVLYVLDEPSIGLHQRDNARLLDTLKHLRDLGNSVIVVEHDEDAILESDHVVDMGPGAGSHGGAVVAEGTPKQIMQNPDSLTGQYLTGFKQIPLPKDRRKAKRGGRLKVKGARENNLKDIDVEIPLGLLTCVTGVSGGGKSTFLIETLYRAVARKLNNARELPGDYDTIEGLEHLDKVIDIDQSPIGRTPRSNPATYTGAFTPIREWFAELPEAKTRGYKPGRFSFNVKGGRCEACQGDGVIKIEMHFLPDIYVTCDVCKGKRYDRETLEIKFKGKSIADVLDMTVEEGAELFKAVPSVRDKLETLKRVGLGYIHVGQQATTLSGGEA
;
A
#
# COMPACT_ATOMS: atom_id res chain seq x y z
N MET A 1 36.01 15.82 22.87
CA MET A 1 35.45 14.73 23.70
C MET A 1 34.01 14.58 23.29
N THR A 2 33.59 13.42 22.80
CA THR A 2 32.17 13.16 22.51
C THR A 2 31.37 13.30 23.80
N ALA A 3 30.33 14.14 23.79
CA ALA A 3 29.42 14.26 24.94
C ALA A 3 28.87 12.86 25.28
N LYS A 4 28.95 12.46 26.55
CA LYS A 4 28.54 11.13 27.03
C LYS A 4 27.02 10.97 27.16
N SER A 5 26.29 12.08 27.15
CA SER A 5 24.84 12.14 27.32
C SER A 5 24.22 13.13 26.34
N ILE A 6 22.92 12.95 26.08
CA ILE A 6 22.05 13.93 25.44
C ILE A 6 21.44 14.77 26.56
N SER A 7 21.84 16.04 26.65
CA SER A 7 21.46 16.94 27.73
C SER A 7 20.32 17.84 27.27
N ILE A 8 19.16 17.72 27.91
CA ILE A 8 17.95 18.50 27.60
C ILE A 8 17.72 19.47 28.76
N ARG A 9 17.53 20.75 28.46
CA ARG A 9 17.27 21.80 29.44
C ARG A 9 16.05 22.61 29.05
N GLY A 10 15.10 22.68 29.98
CA GLY A 10 13.92 23.53 29.87
C GLY A 10 12.97 23.19 28.73
N ALA A 11 12.68 21.92 28.50
CA ALA A 11 11.68 21.50 27.50
C ALA A 11 10.25 21.86 27.97
N ARG A 12 9.50 22.55 27.11
CA ARG A 12 8.16 23.10 27.38
C ARG A 12 7.15 22.81 26.28
N GLU A 13 7.51 21.96 25.32
CA GLU A 13 6.61 21.57 24.25
C GLU A 13 5.31 20.96 24.81
N HIS A 14 4.17 21.43 24.30
CA HIS A 14 2.83 21.05 24.76
C HIS A 14 2.59 21.21 26.28
N ASN A 15 2.56 20.12 27.04
CA ASN A 15 2.28 20.11 28.47
C ASN A 15 3.55 19.96 29.35
N LEU A 16 4.74 19.93 28.75
CA LEU A 16 5.99 19.77 29.48
C LEU A 16 6.26 20.96 30.41
N LYS A 17 6.63 20.67 31.67
CA LYS A 17 6.81 21.66 32.74
C LYS A 17 8.28 22.02 32.93
N ASN A 18 8.87 22.63 31.90
CA ASN A 18 10.28 23.07 31.91
C ASN A 18 11.25 21.92 32.23
N VAL A 19 11.02 20.78 31.60
CA VAL A 19 11.70 19.51 31.90
C VAL A 19 13.18 19.60 31.54
N SER A 20 14.03 19.13 32.45
CA SER A 20 15.48 19.05 32.25
C SER A 20 15.96 17.66 32.66
N LEU A 21 16.65 16.96 31.76
CA LEU A 21 17.14 15.60 31.99
C LEU A 21 18.42 15.31 31.17
N ASP A 22 19.16 14.28 31.57
CA ASP A 22 20.38 13.84 30.91
C ASP A 22 20.27 12.37 30.49
N LEU A 23 20.01 12.13 29.20
CA LEU A 23 19.87 10.79 28.67
C LEU A 23 21.23 10.19 28.31
N PRO A 24 21.51 8.93 28.68
CA PRO A 24 22.74 8.27 28.28
C PRO A 24 22.77 8.01 26.76
N ARG A 25 23.93 8.22 26.13
CA ARG A 25 24.14 7.86 24.72
C ARG A 25 24.54 6.40 24.59
N GLU A 26 24.31 5.84 23.39
CA GLU A 26 24.64 4.45 23.04
C GLU A 26 23.94 3.44 23.95
N GLN A 27 22.75 3.81 24.44
CA GLN A 27 21.92 3.00 25.33
C GLN A 27 20.49 2.90 24.81
N LEU A 28 19.80 1.86 25.25
CA LEU A 28 18.37 1.67 25.08
C LEU A 28 17.63 2.38 26.22
N VAL A 29 17.05 3.53 25.90
CA VAL A 29 16.28 4.37 26.81
C VAL A 29 14.79 4.14 26.59
N VAL A 30 14.03 3.87 27.64
CA VAL A 30 12.57 3.76 27.59
C VAL A 30 11.91 4.96 28.28
N ILE A 31 11.02 5.65 27.58
CA ILE A 31 10.15 6.69 28.14
C ILE A 31 8.78 6.07 28.39
N THR A 32 8.35 6.05 29.64
CA THR A 32 7.09 5.43 30.07
C THR A 32 6.24 6.40 30.89
N GLY A 33 5.05 5.98 31.32
CA GLY A 33 4.11 6.80 32.09
C GLY A 33 2.69 6.84 31.50
N LEU A 34 1.77 7.58 32.12
CA LEU A 34 0.36 7.59 31.71
C LEU A 34 0.14 8.10 30.27
N SER A 35 -0.98 7.72 29.64
CA SER A 35 -1.41 8.34 28.38
C SER A 35 -1.61 9.84 28.59
N GLY A 36 -1.11 10.66 27.67
CA GLY A 36 -1.12 12.12 27.81
C GLY A 36 -0.14 12.71 28.85
N SER A 37 0.80 11.93 29.41
CA SER A 37 1.75 12.45 30.41
C SER A 37 2.87 13.33 29.83
N GLY A 38 2.99 13.43 28.51
CA GLY A 38 4.02 14.20 27.80
C GLY A 38 5.15 13.34 27.21
N LYS A 39 5.00 12.01 27.13
CA LYS A 39 5.99 11.08 26.55
C LYS A 39 6.36 11.44 25.12
N SER A 40 5.36 11.53 24.24
CA SER A 40 5.55 11.84 22.82
C SER A 40 6.01 13.29 22.63
N SER A 41 5.54 14.21 23.47
CA SER A 41 6.00 15.61 23.46
C SER A 41 7.50 15.72 23.75
N LEU A 42 8.03 14.90 24.65
CA LEU A 42 9.46 14.85 24.92
C LEU A 42 10.23 14.10 23.82
N ALA A 43 9.79 12.90 23.47
CA ALA A 43 10.50 12.01 22.54
C ALA A 43 10.49 12.53 21.09
N PHE A 44 9.29 12.84 20.57
CA PHE A 44 9.07 13.18 19.17
C PHE A 44 9.09 14.68 18.93
N ASP A 45 8.25 15.43 19.65
CA ASP A 45 8.04 16.86 19.37
C ASP A 45 9.21 17.74 19.86
N THR A 46 10.02 17.21 20.79
CA THR A 46 11.22 17.90 21.29
C THR A 46 12.52 17.26 20.77
N ILE A 47 12.84 16.04 21.19
CA ILE A 47 14.17 15.42 20.94
C ILE A 47 14.36 15.09 19.46
N TYR A 48 13.43 14.32 18.87
CA TYR A 48 13.49 13.95 17.46
C TYR A 48 13.38 15.17 16.55
N ALA A 49 12.40 16.05 16.80
CA ALA A 49 12.19 17.26 16.00
C ALA A 49 13.46 18.12 15.94
N GLU A 50 14.13 18.33 17.08
CA GLU A 50 15.36 19.12 17.12
C GLU A 50 16.55 18.38 16.45
N GLY A 51 16.67 17.06 16.64
CA GLY A 51 17.70 16.25 16.00
C GLY A 51 17.57 16.21 14.47
N GLN A 52 16.35 16.07 13.96
CA GLN A 52 16.06 16.11 12.53
C GLN A 52 16.29 17.52 11.97
N ARG A 53 15.76 18.57 12.62
CA ARG A 53 15.91 19.96 12.18
C ARG A 53 17.39 20.34 12.02
N ARG A 54 18.22 20.10 13.03
CA ARG A 54 19.66 20.43 12.99
C ARG A 54 20.39 19.71 11.86
N TYR A 55 20.01 18.47 11.57
CA TYR A 55 20.59 17.72 10.45
C TYR A 55 20.17 18.31 9.11
N VAL A 56 18.87 18.57 8.88
CA VAL A 56 18.38 19.10 7.61
C VAL A 56 18.87 20.54 7.35
N GLU A 57 19.03 21.36 8.40
CA GLU A 57 19.63 22.71 8.32
C GLU A 57 21.07 22.70 7.81
N SER A 58 21.75 21.55 7.88
CA SER A 58 23.11 21.36 7.38
C SER A 58 23.17 20.95 5.90
N LEU A 59 22.07 20.46 5.31
CA LEU A 59 22.06 19.92 3.95
C LEU A 59 22.27 20.99 2.87
N SER A 60 21.63 22.16 3.01
CA SER A 60 21.82 23.27 2.07
C SER A 60 21.38 24.62 2.66
N ALA A 61 21.92 25.71 2.11
CA ALA A 61 21.47 27.06 2.46
C ALA A 61 19.99 27.30 2.10
N TYR A 62 19.51 26.65 1.04
CA TYR A 62 18.10 26.67 0.64
C TYR A 62 17.21 26.00 1.69
N ALA A 63 17.54 24.78 2.10
CA ALA A 63 16.78 24.06 3.13
C ALA A 63 16.71 24.85 4.45
N ARG A 64 17.80 25.54 4.83
CA ARG A 64 17.81 26.40 6.03
C ARG A 64 16.78 27.53 5.97
N GLN A 65 16.61 28.20 4.83
CA GLN A 65 15.60 29.25 4.68
C GLN A 65 14.17 28.74 4.86
N PHE A 66 13.90 27.49 4.43
CA PHE A 66 12.59 26.87 4.65
C PHE A 66 12.37 26.45 6.09
N LEU A 67 13.39 25.93 6.75
CA LEU A 67 13.33 25.51 8.15
C LEU A 67 13.21 26.70 9.11
N ASP A 68 13.71 27.89 8.75
CA ASP A 68 13.50 29.11 9.53
C ASP A 68 12.02 29.55 9.59
N MET A 69 11.19 29.11 8.63
CA MET A 69 9.73 29.30 8.68
C MET A 69 9.04 28.30 9.61
N MET A 70 9.73 27.25 10.03
CA MET A 70 9.20 26.27 10.99
C MET A 70 9.28 26.81 12.41
N GLN A 71 8.25 26.54 13.19
CA GLN A 71 8.29 26.78 14.62
C GLN A 71 9.30 25.80 15.23
N LYS A 72 10.33 26.34 15.90
CA LYS A 72 11.31 25.53 16.64
C LYS A 72 10.63 24.94 17.88
N PRO A 73 10.98 23.71 18.29
CA PRO A 73 10.52 23.15 19.55
C PRO A 73 10.82 24.10 20.71
N ASP A 74 9.89 24.23 21.66
CA ASP A 74 10.06 25.09 22.84
C ASP A 74 10.96 24.39 23.86
N VAL A 75 12.26 24.64 23.73
CA VAL A 75 13.31 24.15 24.63
C VAL A 75 14.38 25.21 24.78
N ASP A 76 14.91 25.39 26.00
CA ASP A 76 16.00 26.37 26.21
C ASP A 76 17.26 25.94 25.49
N HIS A 77 17.63 24.67 25.68
CA HIS A 77 18.86 24.15 25.13
C HIS A 77 18.89 22.62 25.08
N ILE A 78 19.41 22.06 23.98
CA ILE A 78 19.72 20.63 23.86
C ILE A 78 21.13 20.44 23.32
N GLU A 79 21.92 19.64 24.04
CA GLU A 79 23.32 19.32 23.73
C GLU A 79 23.52 17.81 23.54
N GLY A 80 24.51 17.40 22.74
CA GLY A 80 24.82 15.98 22.51
C GLY A 80 23.87 15.23 21.57
N LEU A 81 22.97 15.94 20.87
CA LEU A 81 22.08 15.35 19.87
C LEU A 81 22.84 14.75 18.68
N SER A 82 22.37 13.59 18.23
CA SER A 82 22.77 12.96 16.98
C SER A 82 21.69 13.21 15.92
N PRO A 83 21.96 13.03 14.61
CA PRO A 83 20.91 12.98 13.61
C PRO A 83 19.84 11.98 14.04
N ALA A 84 18.57 12.41 14.03
CA ALA A 84 17.47 11.64 14.58
C ALA A 84 16.58 11.05 13.49
N ILE A 85 16.14 9.81 13.68
CA ILE A 85 15.21 9.09 12.80
C ILE A 85 14.04 8.59 13.65
N SER A 86 12.81 8.93 13.25
CA SER A 86 11.60 8.41 13.91
C SER A 86 11.07 7.15 13.24
N ILE A 87 10.61 6.20 14.06
CA ILE A 87 9.91 5.00 13.63
C ILE A 87 8.54 4.97 14.33
N GLU A 88 7.62 5.77 13.78
CA GLU A 88 6.24 5.93 14.24
C GLU A 88 5.27 5.02 13.49
N GLN A 89 4.06 4.85 14.04
CA GLN A 89 2.96 4.12 13.41
C GLN A 89 2.20 4.90 12.34
N LYS A 90 2.68 6.10 11.97
CA LYS A 90 2.04 6.92 10.93
C LYS A 90 1.91 6.09 9.66
N THR A 91 0.69 6.02 9.14
CA THR A 91 0.32 5.14 8.03
C THR A 91 1.31 5.26 6.88
N THR A 92 1.84 4.12 6.44
CA THR A 92 2.62 3.99 5.22
C THR A 92 1.87 4.60 4.04
N SER A 93 2.63 5.06 3.05
CA SER A 93 2.08 5.57 1.80
C SER A 93 1.04 4.59 1.24
N LYS A 94 -0.20 5.08 1.06
CA LYS A 94 -1.30 4.34 0.42
C LYS A 94 -1.15 4.30 -1.10
N ASN A 95 0.06 4.52 -1.62
CA ASN A 95 0.32 4.43 -3.05
C ASN A 95 0.13 2.96 -3.48
N PRO A 96 -0.80 2.66 -4.41
CA PRO A 96 -1.07 1.28 -4.86
C PRO A 96 0.15 0.62 -5.51
N ARG A 97 1.11 1.42 -5.99
CA ARG A 97 2.37 0.94 -6.58
C ARG A 97 3.46 0.62 -5.55
N SER A 98 3.23 0.84 -4.27
CA SER A 98 4.20 0.53 -3.23
C SER A 98 3.91 -0.84 -2.62
N THR A 99 4.92 -1.71 -2.56
CA THR A 99 4.86 -3.04 -1.96
C THR A 99 5.88 -3.19 -0.83
N VAL A 100 5.80 -4.28 -0.04
CA VAL A 100 6.81 -4.63 0.96
C VAL A 100 8.20 -4.67 0.33
N GLY A 101 8.34 -5.28 -0.84
CA GLY A 101 9.61 -5.38 -1.57
C GLY A 101 10.19 -4.04 -1.99
N THR A 102 9.35 -3.06 -2.35
CA THR A 102 9.84 -1.71 -2.69
C THR A 102 10.19 -0.88 -1.46
N VAL A 103 9.43 -1.00 -0.37
CA VAL A 103 9.70 -0.25 0.87
C VAL A 103 10.99 -0.75 1.54
N THR A 104 11.31 -2.03 1.40
CA THR A 104 12.51 -2.66 1.96
C THR A 104 13.72 -2.60 1.04
N GLU A 105 13.57 -2.06 -0.18
CA GLU A 105 14.56 -2.07 -1.27
C GLU A 105 14.99 -3.47 -1.74
N ILE A 106 14.45 -4.55 -1.15
CA ILE A 106 14.75 -5.93 -1.55
C ILE A 106 14.41 -6.12 -3.04
N TYR A 107 13.28 -5.59 -3.47
CA TYR A 107 12.87 -5.68 -4.87
C TYR A 107 13.88 -5.00 -5.79
N ASP A 108 14.50 -3.88 -5.39
CA ASP A 108 15.51 -3.20 -6.20
C ASP A 108 16.78 -4.05 -6.39
N TYR A 109 17.22 -4.75 -5.34
CA TYR A 109 18.30 -5.74 -5.44
C TYR A 109 17.89 -6.96 -6.28
N MET A 110 16.64 -7.42 -6.17
CA MET A 110 16.13 -8.49 -7.03
C MET A 110 16.16 -8.08 -8.51
N ARG A 111 15.74 -6.86 -8.86
CA ARG A 111 15.85 -6.36 -10.24
C ARG A 111 17.30 -6.37 -10.73
N LEU A 112 18.25 -6.00 -9.86
CA LEU A 112 19.67 -6.03 -10.20
C LEU A 112 20.16 -7.47 -10.39
N LEU A 113 19.74 -8.41 -9.53
CA LEU A 113 20.08 -9.82 -9.66
C LEU A 113 19.55 -10.42 -10.98
N TRP A 114 18.25 -10.25 -11.26
CA TRP A 114 17.63 -10.74 -12.51
C TRP A 114 18.26 -10.12 -13.75
N ALA A 115 18.68 -8.86 -13.69
CA ALA A 115 19.37 -8.22 -14.80
C ALA A 115 20.79 -8.76 -15.04
N ARG A 116 21.47 -9.26 -14.00
CA ARG A 116 22.87 -9.66 -14.09
C ARG A 116 23.07 -11.15 -14.32
N VAL A 117 22.23 -12.00 -13.71
CA VAL A 117 22.37 -13.47 -13.80
C VAL A 117 21.17 -14.17 -14.40
N GLY A 118 20.06 -13.46 -14.62
CA GLY A 118 18.83 -14.02 -15.19
C GLY A 118 19.01 -14.46 -16.64
N ILE A 119 18.41 -15.61 -16.95
CA ILE A 119 18.40 -16.18 -18.29
C ILE A 119 17.02 -15.90 -18.91
N PRO A 120 16.93 -15.22 -20.06
CA PRO A 120 15.67 -15.04 -20.76
C PRO A 120 15.25 -16.34 -21.45
N TYR A 121 13.97 -16.71 -21.37
CA TYR A 121 13.41 -17.86 -22.06
C TYR A 121 12.39 -17.40 -23.09
N SER A 122 12.27 -18.10 -24.22
CA SER A 122 11.19 -17.80 -25.16
C SER A 122 9.85 -18.29 -24.62
N PRO A 123 8.82 -17.43 -24.54
CA PRO A 123 7.47 -17.89 -24.13
C PRO A 123 6.88 -18.94 -25.07
N ALA A 124 7.31 -18.98 -26.33
CA ALA A 124 6.78 -19.88 -27.34
C ALA A 124 7.46 -21.26 -27.37
N THR A 125 8.78 -21.31 -27.15
CA THR A 125 9.54 -22.57 -27.22
C THR A 125 9.99 -23.10 -25.86
N GLY A 126 9.97 -22.27 -24.81
CA GLY A 126 10.50 -22.62 -23.49
C GLY A 126 12.02 -22.78 -23.44
N LEU A 127 12.75 -22.48 -24.52
CA LEU A 127 14.20 -22.59 -24.60
C LEU A 127 14.89 -21.27 -24.20
N PRO A 128 16.11 -21.34 -23.62
CA PRO A 128 16.88 -20.15 -23.27
C PRO A 128 17.25 -19.34 -24.53
N ILE A 129 17.21 -18.02 -24.40
CA ILE A 129 17.60 -17.08 -25.42
C ILE A 129 18.98 -16.55 -25.05
N GLU A 130 19.96 -16.77 -25.91
CA GLU A 130 21.32 -16.25 -25.70
C GLU A 130 21.62 -15.19 -26.76
N SER A 131 22.22 -14.09 -26.32
CA SER A 131 22.92 -13.18 -27.24
C SER A 131 24.37 -13.64 -27.36
N GLN A 132 24.88 -13.66 -28.58
CA GLN A 132 26.25 -14.06 -28.87
C GLN A 132 26.97 -12.90 -29.56
N THR A 133 28.22 -12.66 -29.18
CA THR A 133 29.09 -11.74 -29.93
C THR A 133 29.56 -12.41 -31.21
N VAL A 134 29.92 -11.61 -32.22
CA VAL A 134 30.47 -12.15 -33.49
C VAL A 134 31.66 -13.07 -33.22
N SER A 135 32.54 -12.72 -32.27
CA SER A 135 33.66 -13.57 -31.87
C SER A 135 33.21 -14.94 -31.35
N GLN A 136 32.20 -14.99 -30.47
CA GLN A 136 31.65 -16.26 -29.97
C GLN A 136 30.99 -17.09 -31.08
N MET A 137 30.32 -16.43 -32.04
CA MET A 137 29.75 -17.11 -33.20
C MET A 137 30.85 -17.73 -34.08
N VAL A 138 31.96 -16.99 -34.30
CA VAL A 138 33.12 -17.47 -35.05
C VAL A 138 33.76 -18.67 -34.35
N ASP A 139 34.00 -18.56 -33.04
CA ASP A 139 34.61 -19.63 -32.24
C ASP A 139 33.77 -20.92 -32.33
N ARG A 140 32.45 -20.80 -32.21
CA ARG A 140 31.51 -21.94 -32.33
C ARG A 140 31.51 -22.59 -33.71
N VAL A 141 31.75 -21.83 -34.79
CA VAL A 141 31.91 -22.40 -36.14
C VAL A 141 33.26 -23.09 -36.30
N LEU A 142 34.32 -22.57 -35.66
CA LEU A 142 35.67 -23.15 -35.70
C LEU A 142 35.81 -24.43 -34.85
N GLU A 143 34.93 -24.65 -33.88
CA GLU A 143 34.83 -25.91 -33.13
C GLU A 143 34.36 -27.10 -34.00
N LEU A 144 33.78 -26.84 -35.17
CA LEU A 144 33.33 -27.90 -36.08
C LEU A 144 34.51 -28.63 -36.75
N PRO A 145 34.36 -29.91 -37.15
CA PRO A 145 35.43 -30.66 -37.78
C PRO A 145 35.98 -29.97 -39.04
N GLU A 146 37.31 -30.00 -39.21
CA GLU A 146 37.96 -29.42 -40.38
C GLU A 146 37.43 -30.05 -41.68
N GLY A 147 37.15 -29.22 -42.68
CA GLY A 147 36.55 -29.65 -43.94
C GLY A 147 35.03 -29.65 -43.97
N THR A 148 34.34 -29.34 -42.86
CA THR A 148 32.88 -29.15 -42.83
C THR A 148 32.45 -28.01 -43.75
N ARG A 149 31.43 -28.24 -44.58
CA ARG A 149 30.92 -27.24 -45.53
C ARG A 149 29.64 -26.61 -45.01
N LEU A 150 29.59 -25.28 -44.99
CA LEU A 150 28.48 -24.50 -44.46
C LEU A 150 28.03 -23.43 -45.45
N TYR A 151 26.73 -23.22 -45.52
CA TYR A 151 26.11 -22.02 -46.07
C TYR A 151 25.86 -21.05 -44.92
N LEU A 152 26.46 -19.86 -44.97
CA LEU A 152 26.10 -18.76 -44.08
C LEU A 152 24.93 -18.01 -44.70
N LEU A 153 23.81 -17.99 -43.98
CA LEU A 153 22.53 -17.48 -44.42
C LEU A 153 22.06 -16.33 -43.54
N ALA A 154 21.42 -15.35 -44.16
CA ALA A 154 20.71 -14.27 -43.48
C ALA A 154 19.20 -14.43 -43.69
N PRO A 155 18.41 -14.78 -42.65
CA PRO A 155 16.96 -14.95 -42.77
C PRO A 155 16.23 -13.61 -42.91
N ILE A 156 15.84 -13.24 -44.14
CA ILE A 156 15.15 -11.97 -44.44
C ILE A 156 13.67 -12.05 -44.07
N ALA A 157 13.05 -13.22 -44.26
CA ALA A 157 11.67 -13.47 -43.89
C ALA A 157 11.52 -14.90 -43.36
N ARG A 158 10.77 -15.06 -42.26
CA ARG A 158 10.48 -16.37 -41.63
C ARG A 158 8.99 -16.50 -41.37
N GLY A 159 8.31 -17.39 -42.08
CA GLY A 159 6.89 -17.70 -41.91
C GLY A 159 5.95 -16.50 -42.12
N ARG A 160 6.37 -15.49 -42.90
CA ARG A 160 5.63 -14.24 -43.12
C ARG A 160 4.97 -14.26 -44.50
N LYS A 161 3.78 -13.65 -44.60
CA LYS A 161 3.02 -13.54 -45.86
C LYS A 161 3.51 -12.34 -46.67
N GLY A 162 3.81 -12.54 -47.95
CA GLY A 162 4.27 -11.45 -48.81
C GLY A 162 4.80 -11.91 -50.15
N GLU A 163 4.91 -10.96 -51.10
CA GLU A 163 5.44 -11.21 -52.45
C GLU A 163 6.96 -10.98 -52.55
N TYR A 164 7.56 -10.27 -51.59
CA TYR A 164 9.00 -10.02 -51.40
C TYR A 164 9.82 -9.53 -52.62
N LYS A 165 9.17 -9.04 -53.67
CA LYS A 165 9.83 -8.56 -54.91
C LYS A 165 10.78 -7.39 -54.69
N LYS A 166 10.43 -6.48 -53.76
CA LYS A 166 11.24 -5.28 -53.49
C LYS A 166 12.54 -5.68 -52.78
N GLU A 167 12.41 -6.57 -51.80
CA GLU A 167 13.46 -7.12 -50.98
C GLU A 167 14.46 -7.91 -51.84
N LEU A 168 13.98 -8.79 -52.73
CA LEU A 168 14.82 -9.52 -53.67
C LEU A 168 15.57 -8.59 -54.64
N ALA A 169 14.91 -7.54 -55.15
CA ALA A 169 15.56 -6.56 -56.02
C ALA A 169 16.63 -5.72 -55.29
N GLU A 170 16.41 -5.40 -54.01
CA GLU A 170 17.41 -4.71 -53.18
C GLU A 170 18.62 -5.60 -52.89
N LEU A 171 18.42 -6.88 -52.63
CA LEU A 171 19.50 -7.86 -52.45
C LEU A 171 20.33 -8.02 -53.73
N GLN A 172 19.68 -8.07 -54.90
CA GLN A 172 20.38 -8.12 -56.19
C GLN A 172 21.22 -6.86 -56.43
N LYS A 173 20.70 -5.66 -56.09
CA LYS A 173 21.46 -4.40 -56.17
C LYS A 173 22.67 -4.37 -55.25
N LYS A 174 22.58 -5.02 -54.08
CA LYS A 174 23.70 -5.17 -53.13
C LYS A 174 24.72 -6.24 -53.56
N GLY A 175 24.48 -6.96 -54.67
CA GLY A 175 25.42 -7.91 -55.27
C GLY A 175 25.23 -9.36 -54.83
N PHE A 176 24.18 -9.70 -54.06
CA PHE A 176 23.88 -11.09 -53.73
C PHE A 176 23.35 -11.83 -54.97
N GLN A 177 23.74 -13.10 -55.12
CA GLN A 177 23.38 -13.91 -56.29
C GLN A 177 22.40 -15.03 -55.98
N ARG A 178 22.39 -15.54 -54.74
CA ARG A 178 21.63 -16.73 -54.36
C ARG A 178 20.74 -16.46 -53.15
N VAL A 179 19.55 -17.01 -53.20
CA VAL A 179 18.56 -17.00 -52.13
C VAL A 179 17.96 -18.39 -52.00
N LYS A 180 17.61 -18.79 -50.80
CA LYS A 180 16.86 -20.00 -50.51
C LYS A 180 15.44 -19.59 -50.15
N ILE A 181 14.46 -20.06 -50.91
CA ILE A 181 13.04 -19.75 -50.72
C ILE A 181 12.32 -21.06 -50.49
N ASP A 182 11.56 -21.18 -49.40
CA ASP A 182 10.78 -22.37 -49.04
C ASP A 182 11.57 -23.69 -49.16
N ASN A 183 12.83 -23.66 -48.69
CA ASN A 183 13.83 -24.73 -48.72
C ASN A 183 14.47 -25.06 -50.08
N GLU A 184 14.16 -24.36 -51.15
CA GLU A 184 14.80 -24.50 -52.46
C GLU A 184 15.77 -23.34 -52.77
N PHE A 185 16.95 -23.65 -53.31
CA PHE A 185 17.93 -22.63 -53.69
C PHE A 185 17.65 -22.09 -55.10
N HIS A 186 17.54 -20.78 -55.22
CA HIS A 186 17.34 -20.07 -56.47
C HIS A 186 18.43 -19.02 -56.69
N GLU A 187 18.79 -18.77 -57.95
CA GLU A 187 19.46 -17.52 -58.29
C GLU A 187 18.45 -16.38 -58.19
N ILE A 188 18.84 -15.22 -57.67
CA ILE A 188 17.90 -14.11 -57.40
C ILE A 188 17.22 -13.63 -58.69
N SER A 189 17.89 -13.73 -59.84
CA SER A 189 17.33 -13.43 -61.16
C SER A 189 16.26 -14.42 -61.63
N GLU A 190 16.29 -15.65 -61.13
CA GLU A 190 15.39 -16.75 -61.51
C GLU A 190 14.43 -17.12 -60.37
N ALA A 191 14.36 -16.31 -59.31
CA ALA A 191 13.52 -16.57 -58.16
C ALA A 191 12.02 -16.62 -58.55
N PRO A 192 11.26 -17.62 -58.06
CA PRO A 192 9.84 -17.77 -58.40
C PRO A 192 9.02 -16.58 -57.89
N LYS A 193 7.89 -16.29 -58.56
CA LYS A 193 6.93 -15.28 -58.07
C LYS A 193 6.17 -15.86 -56.87
N LEU A 194 6.39 -15.28 -55.70
CA LEU A 194 5.76 -15.70 -54.43
C LEU A 194 4.31 -15.19 -54.31
N ASP A 195 3.45 -15.98 -53.65
CA ASP A 195 2.04 -15.62 -53.46
C ASP A 195 1.88 -14.77 -52.20
N LYS A 196 1.33 -13.56 -52.34
CA LYS A 196 1.06 -12.64 -51.24
C LYS A 196 0.19 -13.24 -50.12
N LYS A 197 -0.60 -14.28 -50.38
CA LYS A 197 -1.50 -14.91 -49.40
C LYS A 197 -0.85 -16.05 -48.60
N LEU A 198 0.24 -16.61 -49.09
CA LEU A 198 0.95 -17.73 -48.47
C LEU A 198 2.12 -17.24 -47.62
N LYS A 199 2.51 -18.03 -46.62
CA LYS A 199 3.68 -17.75 -45.77
C LYS A 199 4.91 -18.28 -46.50
N HIS A 200 5.98 -17.49 -46.51
CA HIS A 200 7.24 -17.85 -47.16
C HIS A 200 8.43 -17.70 -46.19
N ASP A 201 9.42 -18.56 -46.36
CA ASP A 201 10.74 -18.50 -45.71
C ASP A 201 11.79 -18.10 -46.74
N ILE A 202 12.55 -17.02 -46.47
CA ILE A 202 13.53 -16.45 -47.41
C ILE A 202 14.86 -16.23 -46.68
N ASP A 203 15.85 -17.05 -47.05
CA ASP A 203 17.20 -17.02 -46.51
C ASP A 203 18.19 -16.60 -47.61
N VAL A 204 18.92 -15.50 -47.44
CA VAL A 204 19.93 -15.04 -48.42
C VAL A 204 21.25 -15.72 -48.14
N VAL A 205 21.92 -16.24 -49.19
CA VAL A 205 23.24 -16.84 -49.04
C VAL A 205 24.30 -15.74 -49.01
N VAL A 206 24.91 -15.54 -47.84
CA VAL A 206 25.94 -14.53 -47.60
C VAL A 206 27.34 -15.05 -47.96
N ASP A 207 27.70 -16.24 -47.49
CA ASP A 207 28.97 -16.89 -47.86
C ASP A 207 28.83 -18.42 -47.91
N ARG A 208 29.76 -19.07 -48.62
CA ARG A 208 29.95 -20.51 -48.68
C ARG A 208 31.31 -20.84 -48.10
N VAL A 209 31.30 -21.54 -46.99
CA VAL A 209 32.46 -21.67 -46.12
C VAL A 209 32.84 -23.13 -45.97
N VAL A 210 34.14 -23.41 -45.97
CA VAL A 210 34.70 -24.73 -45.62
C VAL A 210 35.58 -24.54 -44.40
N VAL A 211 35.21 -25.14 -43.27
CA VAL A 211 35.86 -24.93 -41.98
C VAL A 211 37.35 -25.27 -42.04
N ARG A 212 38.20 -24.29 -41.71
CA ARG A 212 39.66 -24.33 -41.64
C ARG A 212 40.13 -23.44 -40.49
N THR A 213 41.31 -23.72 -39.93
CA THR A 213 41.82 -23.01 -38.75
C THR A 213 42.23 -21.55 -39.00
N ASP A 214 42.41 -21.13 -40.26
CA ASP A 214 42.93 -19.80 -40.66
C ASP A 214 41.85 -18.79 -41.09
N MET A 215 40.57 -19.11 -40.90
CA MET A 215 39.47 -18.38 -41.53
C MET A 215 38.67 -17.43 -40.61
N SER A 216 39.14 -17.18 -39.39
CA SER A 216 38.43 -16.40 -38.36
C SER A 216 37.99 -15.02 -38.85
N ALA A 217 38.87 -14.28 -39.54
CA ALA A 217 38.56 -12.94 -40.06
C ALA A 217 37.45 -12.96 -41.12
N ARG A 218 37.50 -13.94 -42.04
CA ARG A 218 36.48 -14.10 -43.09
C ARG A 218 35.13 -14.52 -42.51
N LEU A 219 35.12 -15.39 -41.50
CA LEU A 219 33.91 -15.79 -40.79
C LEU A 219 33.29 -14.59 -40.07
N ALA A 220 34.10 -13.77 -39.40
CA ALA A 220 33.62 -12.56 -38.72
C ALA A 220 32.93 -11.59 -39.69
N ASP A 221 33.59 -11.25 -40.81
CA ASP A 221 33.01 -10.35 -41.83
C ASP A 221 31.70 -10.90 -42.41
N SER A 222 31.64 -12.22 -42.64
CA SER A 222 30.45 -12.88 -43.20
C SER A 222 29.29 -12.92 -42.21
N LEU A 223 29.58 -13.18 -40.93
CA LEU A 223 28.60 -13.15 -39.85
C LEU A 223 28.10 -11.73 -39.59
N GLU A 224 28.97 -10.72 -39.56
CA GLU A 224 28.56 -9.31 -39.48
C GLU A 224 27.63 -8.91 -40.63
N THR A 225 27.98 -9.34 -41.84
CA THR A 225 27.15 -9.09 -43.02
C THR A 225 25.78 -9.77 -42.89
N ALA A 226 25.73 -11.03 -42.42
CA ALA A 226 24.49 -11.75 -42.22
C ALA A 226 23.59 -11.12 -41.14
N LEU A 227 24.18 -10.76 -40.00
CA LEU A 227 23.50 -10.09 -38.90
C LEU A 227 22.94 -8.73 -39.32
N SER A 228 23.70 -7.94 -40.07
CA SER A 228 23.28 -6.63 -40.59
C SER A 228 22.11 -6.74 -41.58
N LEU A 229 22.07 -7.82 -42.37
CA LEU A 229 21.00 -8.07 -43.34
C LEU A 229 19.70 -8.59 -42.72
N SER A 230 19.76 -9.25 -41.56
CA SER A 230 18.62 -9.96 -40.97
C SER A 230 18.33 -9.61 -39.50
N ASP A 231 18.44 -8.31 -39.19
CA ASP A 231 18.10 -7.72 -37.88
C ASP A 231 18.72 -8.44 -36.67
N GLY A 232 19.98 -8.86 -36.81
CA GLY A 232 20.75 -9.48 -35.74
C GLY A 232 20.62 -11.01 -35.64
N ILE A 233 20.26 -11.70 -36.72
CA ILE A 233 20.26 -13.17 -36.78
C ILE A 233 21.20 -13.64 -37.89
N ALA A 234 21.83 -14.80 -37.73
CA ALA A 234 22.59 -15.45 -38.78
C ALA A 234 22.40 -16.95 -38.66
N ILE A 235 22.43 -17.68 -39.78
CA ILE A 235 22.22 -19.14 -39.79
C ILE A 235 23.40 -19.78 -40.51
N ALA A 236 24.03 -20.78 -39.90
CA ALA A 236 24.97 -21.67 -40.58
C ALA A 236 24.26 -23.00 -40.88
N GLU A 237 24.01 -23.28 -42.15
CA GLU A 237 23.37 -24.53 -42.61
C GLU A 237 24.40 -25.47 -43.22
N PHE A 238 24.40 -26.75 -42.84
CA PHE A 238 25.33 -27.74 -43.38
C PHE A 238 25.06 -28.02 -44.87
N ALA A 239 26.10 -28.02 -45.70
CA ALA A 239 25.99 -28.21 -47.15
C ALA A 239 26.06 -29.68 -47.61
N ASP A 240 26.51 -30.61 -46.76
CA ASP A 240 26.67 -32.04 -47.06
C ASP A 240 25.72 -32.90 -46.19
N GLU A 241 25.28 -34.08 -46.68
CA GLU A 241 24.51 -35.10 -45.92
C GLU A 241 25.27 -35.71 -44.70
N ARG A 242 26.44 -35.17 -44.33
CA ARG A 242 27.28 -35.59 -43.20
C ARG A 242 27.05 -34.79 -41.91
N GLY A 243 26.10 -33.86 -41.89
CA GLY A 243 25.63 -33.20 -40.67
C GLY A 243 24.67 -34.10 -39.86
N PRO A 244 24.41 -33.78 -38.58
CA PRO A 244 23.40 -34.49 -37.79
C PRO A 244 22.02 -34.39 -38.48
N LYS A 245 21.39 -35.54 -38.76
CA LYS A 245 20.09 -35.63 -39.45
C LYS A 245 18.93 -34.97 -38.69
N GLU A 246 19.11 -34.74 -37.39
CA GLU A 246 18.07 -34.19 -36.51
C GLU A 246 18.06 -32.65 -36.47
N ASP A 247 19.16 -31.97 -36.80
CA ASP A 247 19.21 -30.49 -36.83
C ASP A 247 20.23 -29.96 -37.86
N PRO A 248 19.81 -29.60 -39.09
CA PRO A 248 20.71 -29.22 -40.17
C PRO A 248 21.21 -27.77 -40.09
N ARG A 249 20.85 -26.99 -39.05
CA ARG A 249 21.13 -25.56 -38.96
C ARG A 249 21.62 -25.15 -37.57
N ILE A 250 22.67 -24.32 -37.53
CA ILE A 250 23.10 -23.60 -36.33
C ILE A 250 22.60 -22.16 -36.46
N ILE A 251 21.79 -21.69 -35.50
CA ILE A 251 21.27 -20.32 -35.51
C ILE A 251 22.03 -19.48 -34.51
N PHE A 252 22.51 -18.33 -34.96
CA PHE A 252 23.19 -17.31 -34.18
C PHE A 252 22.29 -16.09 -34.04
N SER A 253 22.31 -15.44 -32.87
CA SER A 253 21.67 -14.14 -32.70
C SER A 253 22.56 -13.18 -31.92
N ALA A 254 22.72 -11.97 -32.47
CA ALA A 254 23.41 -10.85 -31.81
C ALA A 254 22.50 -10.09 -30.83
N LYS A 255 21.18 -10.35 -30.86
CA LYS A 255 20.17 -9.82 -29.93
C LYS A 255 19.62 -10.97 -29.10
N PHE A 256 18.95 -10.70 -27.99
CA PHE A 256 18.19 -11.75 -27.28
C PHE A 256 16.92 -12.08 -28.08
N ALA A 257 17.07 -12.82 -29.18
CA ALA A 257 15.99 -13.19 -30.08
C ALA A 257 15.77 -14.72 -30.10
N CYS A 258 14.51 -15.15 -29.97
CA CYS A 258 14.14 -16.53 -30.19
C CYS A 258 14.27 -16.89 -31.69
N PRO A 259 15.02 -17.94 -32.05
CA PRO A 259 15.19 -18.37 -33.44
C PRO A 259 13.88 -18.82 -34.12
N VAL A 260 12.93 -19.32 -33.35
CA VAL A 260 11.71 -19.96 -33.86
C VAL A 260 10.52 -19.00 -33.84
N SER A 261 10.30 -18.28 -32.75
CA SER A 261 9.11 -17.42 -32.59
C SER A 261 9.31 -15.98 -33.04
N GLY A 262 10.57 -15.53 -33.21
CA GLY A 262 10.89 -14.13 -33.48
C GLY A 262 10.65 -13.21 -32.28
N PHE A 263 10.39 -13.75 -31.08
CA PHE A 263 10.33 -13.00 -29.83
C PHE A 263 11.70 -12.38 -29.54
N THR A 264 11.75 -11.08 -29.28
CA THR A 264 12.99 -10.35 -29.00
C THR A 264 12.92 -9.61 -27.67
N ILE A 265 14.05 -9.58 -26.97
CA ILE A 265 14.31 -8.70 -25.83
C ILE A 265 15.45 -7.78 -26.27
N GLU A 266 15.25 -6.47 -26.17
CA GLU A 266 16.27 -5.49 -26.60
C GLU A 266 17.49 -5.55 -25.68
N GLU A 267 17.29 -5.31 -24.37
CA GLU A 267 18.34 -5.38 -23.34
C GLU A 267 17.76 -5.84 -22.00
N ILE A 268 18.55 -6.60 -21.24
CA ILE A 268 18.19 -7.04 -19.88
C ILE A 268 18.84 -6.08 -18.88
N GLU A 269 18.11 -5.01 -18.56
CA GLU A 269 18.53 -4.02 -17.58
C GLU A 269 17.59 -4.01 -16.36
N PRO A 270 18.03 -3.53 -15.18
CA PRO A 270 17.19 -3.50 -13.99
C PRO A 270 15.84 -2.78 -14.18
N ARG A 271 15.76 -1.78 -15.06
CA ARG A 271 14.51 -1.05 -15.37
C ARG A 271 13.45 -1.92 -16.03
N LEU A 272 13.83 -3.00 -16.72
CA LEU A 272 12.91 -3.98 -17.32
C LEU A 272 12.06 -4.67 -16.24
N PHE A 273 12.62 -4.83 -15.03
CA PHE A 273 11.96 -5.48 -13.91
C PHE A 273 11.24 -4.49 -12.98
N SER A 274 11.13 -3.21 -13.36
CA SER A 274 10.45 -2.20 -12.56
C SER A 274 9.04 -1.96 -13.08
N PHE A 275 8.02 -2.31 -12.28
CA PHE A 275 6.62 -1.98 -12.58
C PHE A 275 6.29 -0.49 -12.35
N ASN A 276 7.21 0.29 -11.78
CA ASN A 276 7.10 1.75 -11.69
C ASN A 276 7.64 2.46 -12.95
N ASN A 277 8.22 1.70 -13.88
CA ASN A 277 8.81 2.24 -15.11
C ASN A 277 8.04 1.67 -16.32
N PRO A 278 7.56 2.52 -17.26
CA PRO A 278 6.86 2.07 -18.47
C PRO A 278 7.64 1.04 -19.33
N PHE A 279 8.97 0.97 -19.18
CA PHE A 279 9.79 -0.05 -19.83
C PHE A 279 9.42 -1.46 -19.35
N GLY A 280 9.22 -1.65 -18.04
CA GLY A 280 8.94 -2.95 -17.42
C GLY A 280 7.49 -3.17 -17.01
N ALA A 281 6.71 -2.11 -16.81
CA ALA A 281 5.33 -2.16 -16.35
C ALA A 281 4.38 -2.82 -17.37
N CYS A 282 3.46 -3.64 -16.87
CA CYS A 282 2.36 -4.16 -17.69
C CYS A 282 1.56 -3.00 -18.31
N PRO A 283 1.34 -3.00 -19.63
CA PRO A 283 0.67 -1.88 -20.32
C PRO A 283 -0.83 -1.80 -20.03
N GLU A 284 -1.50 -2.91 -19.70
CA GLU A 284 -2.94 -2.93 -19.45
C GLU A 284 -3.28 -2.28 -18.10
N CYS A 285 -2.58 -2.66 -17.03
CA CYS A 285 -2.79 -2.13 -15.70
C CYS A 285 -1.81 -0.99 -15.30
N ASP A 286 -0.98 -0.51 -16.22
CA ASP A 286 0.12 0.47 -15.98
C ASP A 286 0.95 0.15 -14.71
N GLY A 287 1.30 -1.14 -14.54
CA GLY A 287 2.09 -1.63 -13.40
C GLY A 287 1.38 -1.66 -12.04
N LEU A 288 0.05 -1.50 -11.99
CA LEU A 288 -0.73 -1.67 -10.74
C LEU A 288 -0.86 -3.14 -10.33
N GLY A 289 -1.02 -4.04 -11.30
CA GLY A 289 -1.28 -5.47 -11.09
C GLY A 289 -2.74 -5.79 -10.81
N THR A 290 -3.57 -4.78 -10.57
CA THR A 290 -5.01 -4.93 -10.43
C THR A 290 -5.75 -4.07 -11.44
N GLU A 291 -6.96 -4.49 -11.76
CA GLU A 291 -7.94 -3.77 -12.56
C GLU A 291 -9.24 -3.68 -11.77
N LEU A 292 -9.96 -2.57 -11.97
CA LEU A 292 -11.22 -2.32 -11.29
C LEU A 292 -12.36 -2.88 -12.13
N PHE A 293 -13.04 -3.89 -11.59
CA PHE A 293 -14.21 -4.50 -12.23
C PHE A 293 -15.47 -4.22 -11.42
N PHE A 294 -16.59 -4.02 -12.11
CA PHE A 294 -17.89 -3.89 -11.45
C PHE A 294 -18.39 -5.26 -10.99
N GLU A 295 -18.54 -5.41 -9.67
CA GLU A 295 -18.88 -6.69 -9.06
C GLU A 295 -20.41 -6.83 -8.92
N PRO A 296 -21.02 -7.91 -9.43
CA PRO A 296 -22.46 -8.15 -9.29
C PRO A 296 -22.97 -8.09 -7.84
N GLU A 297 -22.16 -8.59 -6.91
CA GLU A 297 -22.50 -8.60 -5.48
C GLU A 297 -22.54 -7.21 -4.85
N LEU A 298 -21.73 -6.27 -5.33
CA LEU A 298 -21.77 -4.88 -4.87
C LEU A 298 -22.98 -4.14 -5.46
N VAL A 299 -23.35 -4.48 -6.70
CA VAL A 299 -24.53 -3.95 -7.39
C VAL A 299 -25.83 -4.45 -6.72
N VAL A 300 -25.84 -5.71 -6.27
CA VAL A 300 -26.95 -6.33 -5.55
C VAL A 300 -26.51 -6.76 -4.14
N PRO A 301 -26.38 -5.82 -3.19
CA PRO A 301 -25.80 -6.10 -1.88
C PRO A 301 -26.69 -6.99 -1.00
N ASN A 302 -28.01 -6.99 -1.22
CA ASN A 302 -28.97 -7.80 -0.50
C ASN A 302 -29.85 -8.60 -1.47
N ASP A 303 -29.53 -9.88 -1.61
CA ASP A 303 -30.19 -10.84 -2.49
C ASP A 303 -31.62 -11.22 -2.06
N SER A 304 -32.01 -10.85 -0.84
CA SER A 304 -33.31 -11.14 -0.26
C SER A 304 -34.32 -10.02 -0.56
N LEU A 305 -33.87 -8.90 -1.13
CA LEU A 305 -34.73 -7.86 -1.66
C LEU A 305 -35.23 -8.22 -3.06
N SER A 306 -36.44 -7.79 -3.38
CA SER A 306 -37.01 -7.88 -4.71
C SER A 306 -36.64 -6.67 -5.57
N LEU A 307 -36.74 -6.77 -6.90
CA LEU A 307 -36.41 -5.68 -7.82
C LEU A 307 -37.18 -4.39 -7.51
N ASN A 308 -38.47 -4.49 -7.16
CA ASN A 308 -39.28 -3.32 -6.79
C ASN A 308 -38.96 -2.72 -5.41
N ARG A 309 -38.24 -3.45 -4.55
CA ARG A 309 -37.77 -2.96 -3.24
C ARG A 309 -36.32 -2.48 -3.29
N GLY A 310 -35.76 -2.30 -4.49
CA GLY A 310 -34.44 -1.75 -4.68
C GLY A 310 -33.31 -2.74 -4.49
N ALA A 311 -33.47 -3.98 -4.99
CA ALA A 311 -32.38 -4.97 -5.00
C ALA A 311 -31.12 -4.43 -5.72
N ILE A 312 -31.30 -3.66 -6.80
CA ILE A 312 -30.20 -3.03 -7.56
C ILE A 312 -29.84 -1.69 -6.93
N ALA A 313 -28.76 -1.67 -6.15
CA ALA A 313 -28.32 -0.51 -5.39
C ALA A 313 -28.04 0.76 -6.23
N PRO A 314 -27.30 0.71 -7.37
CA PRO A 314 -26.99 1.92 -8.14
C PRO A 314 -28.23 2.60 -8.73
N TRP A 315 -29.28 1.83 -9.05
CA TRP A 315 -30.47 2.37 -9.69
C TRP A 315 -31.52 2.82 -8.67
N THR A 316 -31.51 2.30 -7.44
CA THR A 316 -32.50 2.66 -6.41
C THR A 316 -32.41 4.13 -5.98
N ARG A 317 -31.20 4.69 -5.85
CA ARG A 317 -31.01 6.10 -5.46
C ARG A 317 -31.46 7.08 -6.53
N THR A 318 -31.19 6.78 -7.80
CA THR A 318 -31.63 7.62 -8.92
C THR A 318 -33.14 7.47 -9.17
N SER A 319 -33.71 6.32 -8.83
CA SER A 319 -35.16 6.07 -8.90
C SER A 319 -35.98 6.94 -7.94
N ALA A 320 -35.37 7.43 -6.85
CA ALA A 320 -36.02 8.39 -5.94
C ALA A 320 -36.21 9.79 -6.58
N THR A 321 -35.44 10.10 -7.63
CA THR A 321 -35.46 11.40 -8.33
C THR A 321 -36.12 11.31 -9.71
N SER A 322 -36.10 10.13 -10.36
CA SER A 322 -36.75 9.89 -11.65
C SER A 322 -37.19 8.42 -11.79
N PRO A 323 -38.43 8.13 -12.22
CA PRO A 323 -38.93 6.75 -12.34
C PRO A 323 -38.30 5.94 -13.49
N TYR A 324 -37.37 6.53 -14.25
CA TYR A 324 -36.75 5.95 -15.44
C TYR A 324 -36.23 4.51 -15.24
N TYR A 325 -35.30 4.29 -14.29
CA TYR A 325 -34.69 2.97 -14.09
C TYR A 325 -35.66 1.93 -13.55
N GLN A 326 -36.63 2.34 -12.72
CA GLN A 326 -37.67 1.44 -12.26
C GLN A 326 -38.55 0.99 -13.44
N GLN A 327 -38.96 1.91 -14.32
CA GLN A 327 -39.73 1.59 -15.53
C GLN A 327 -38.92 0.71 -16.50
N THR A 328 -37.60 0.91 -16.59
CA THR A 328 -36.71 0.01 -17.36
C THR A 328 -36.78 -1.42 -16.83
N LEU A 329 -36.62 -1.62 -15.51
CA LEU A 329 -36.68 -2.95 -14.90
C LEU A 329 -38.07 -3.59 -15.03
N GLU A 330 -39.14 -2.81 -14.91
CA GLU A 330 -40.51 -3.29 -15.12
C GLU A 330 -40.74 -3.76 -16.56
N ALA A 331 -40.21 -3.04 -17.56
CA ALA A 331 -40.28 -3.42 -18.97
C ALA A 331 -39.52 -4.74 -19.23
N VAL A 332 -38.32 -4.88 -18.69
CA VAL A 332 -37.51 -6.11 -18.81
C VAL A 332 -38.21 -7.29 -18.13
N ALA A 333 -38.69 -7.13 -16.90
CA ALA A 333 -39.41 -8.17 -16.18
C ALA A 333 -40.70 -8.59 -16.91
N LYS A 334 -41.44 -7.64 -17.49
CA LYS A 334 -42.63 -7.92 -18.29
C LYS A 334 -42.31 -8.70 -19.57
N HIS A 335 -41.25 -8.35 -20.28
CA HIS A 335 -40.82 -9.03 -21.50
C HIS A 335 -40.46 -10.50 -21.23
N TYR A 336 -39.65 -10.75 -20.19
CA TYR A 336 -39.23 -12.10 -19.80
C TYR A 336 -40.23 -12.84 -18.89
N LYS A 337 -41.42 -12.26 -18.66
CA LYS A 337 -42.51 -12.82 -17.82
C LYS A 337 -42.05 -13.17 -16.40
N GLN A 338 -41.17 -12.37 -15.82
CA GLN A 338 -40.66 -12.52 -14.47
C GLN A 338 -41.34 -11.57 -13.48
N SER A 339 -41.26 -11.89 -12.19
CA SER A 339 -41.89 -11.09 -11.13
C SER A 339 -40.94 -10.04 -10.56
N MET A 340 -41.43 -8.80 -10.45
CA MET A 340 -40.73 -7.71 -9.77
C MET A 340 -40.77 -7.81 -8.23
N THR A 341 -41.65 -8.67 -7.67
CA THR A 341 -41.86 -8.81 -6.23
C THR A 341 -41.15 -10.02 -5.62
N ARG A 342 -40.59 -10.90 -6.46
CA ARG A 342 -39.83 -12.06 -5.99
C ARG A 342 -38.43 -11.59 -5.50
N PRO A 343 -37.91 -12.13 -4.38
CA PRO A 343 -36.53 -11.88 -3.95
C PRO A 343 -35.53 -12.21 -5.05
N TRP A 344 -34.44 -11.44 -5.14
CA TRP A 344 -33.41 -11.58 -6.18
C TRP A 344 -32.84 -13.00 -6.25
N LYS A 345 -32.53 -13.62 -5.10
CA LYS A 345 -32.01 -15.00 -5.03
C LYS A 345 -32.94 -16.07 -5.57
N ASP A 346 -34.25 -15.82 -5.61
CA ASP A 346 -35.26 -16.77 -6.08
C ASP A 346 -35.62 -16.56 -7.57
N LEU A 347 -35.00 -15.56 -8.23
CA LEU A 347 -35.14 -15.34 -9.67
C LEU A 347 -34.30 -16.37 -10.45
N PRO A 348 -34.75 -16.80 -11.65
CA PRO A 348 -33.95 -17.67 -12.52
C PRO A 348 -32.58 -17.06 -12.83
N GLU A 349 -31.55 -17.89 -12.91
CA GLU A 349 -30.17 -17.47 -13.17
C GLU A 349 -30.03 -16.72 -14.49
N ASP A 350 -30.55 -17.27 -15.59
CA ASP A 350 -30.60 -16.63 -16.90
C ASP A 350 -31.19 -15.21 -16.84
N PHE A 351 -32.24 -15.01 -16.02
CA PHE A 351 -32.84 -13.70 -15.87
C PHE A 351 -31.98 -12.74 -15.05
N ARG A 352 -31.29 -13.24 -14.02
CA ARG A 352 -30.32 -12.43 -13.25
C ARG A 352 -29.17 -11.97 -14.15
N GLU A 353 -28.66 -12.85 -15.01
CA GLU A 353 -27.63 -12.50 -16.00
C GLU A 353 -28.14 -11.45 -17.00
N ILE A 354 -29.36 -11.61 -17.54
CA ILE A 354 -29.96 -10.60 -18.43
C ILE A 354 -30.08 -9.25 -17.74
N VAL A 355 -30.50 -9.22 -16.46
CA VAL A 355 -30.61 -7.98 -15.72
C VAL A 355 -29.22 -7.32 -15.49
N LEU A 356 -28.19 -8.11 -15.26
CA LEU A 356 -26.83 -7.60 -15.01
C LEU A 356 -26.09 -7.20 -16.28
N TYR A 357 -26.09 -8.03 -17.32
CA TYR A 357 -25.25 -7.90 -18.51
C TYR A 357 -26.00 -7.60 -19.80
N GLY A 358 -27.34 -7.66 -19.78
CA GLY A 358 -28.18 -7.23 -20.88
C GLY A 358 -28.86 -8.37 -21.65
N SER A 359 -29.74 -8.00 -22.58
CA SER A 359 -30.41 -8.90 -23.50
C SER A 359 -29.83 -8.79 -24.92
N LEU A 360 -29.86 -9.90 -25.66
CA LEU A 360 -29.61 -9.90 -27.10
C LEU A 360 -30.88 -9.53 -27.89
N ASP A 361 -32.05 -9.82 -27.34
CA ASP A 361 -33.34 -9.53 -27.95
C ASP A 361 -33.83 -8.12 -27.64
N ASP A 362 -34.64 -7.56 -28.53
CA ASP A 362 -35.24 -6.23 -28.38
C ASP A 362 -36.34 -6.23 -27.30
N VAL A 363 -36.21 -5.30 -26.35
CA VAL A 363 -37.19 -5.06 -25.29
C VAL A 363 -37.90 -3.74 -25.55
N THR A 364 -39.24 -3.75 -25.48
CA THR A 364 -40.04 -2.53 -25.59
C THR A 364 -40.05 -1.79 -24.26
N PHE A 365 -39.31 -0.69 -24.17
CA PHE A 365 -39.32 0.21 -23.02
C PHE A 365 -40.39 1.27 -23.18
N THR A 366 -41.25 1.43 -22.17
CA THR A 366 -42.24 2.52 -22.12
C THR A 366 -41.88 3.44 -20.97
N TYR A 367 -41.52 4.69 -21.27
CA TYR A 367 -41.18 5.69 -20.28
C TYR A 367 -42.32 6.70 -20.13
N ASP A 368 -42.67 7.01 -18.89
CA ASP A 368 -43.71 7.97 -18.52
C ASP A 368 -43.22 8.84 -17.37
N ASP A 369 -42.93 10.11 -17.66
CA ASP A 369 -42.50 11.11 -16.67
C ASP A 369 -43.67 11.98 -16.14
N GLY A 370 -44.91 11.62 -16.50
CA GLY A 370 -46.12 12.38 -16.16
C GLY A 370 -46.44 13.53 -17.11
N VAL A 371 -45.53 13.93 -18.01
CA VAL A 371 -45.71 15.01 -18.99
C VAL A 371 -45.67 14.47 -20.42
N ARG A 372 -44.83 13.46 -20.69
CA ARG A 372 -44.67 12.80 -21.98
C ARG A 372 -44.53 11.30 -21.80
N ARG A 373 -45.23 10.55 -22.67
CA ARG A 373 -45.10 9.10 -22.79
C ARG A 373 -44.48 8.76 -24.12
N TYR A 374 -43.37 8.02 -24.10
CA TYR A 374 -42.73 7.52 -25.32
C TYR A 374 -42.34 6.05 -25.14
N ALA A 375 -42.35 5.32 -26.25
CA ALA A 375 -41.94 3.92 -26.30
C ALA A 375 -40.72 3.79 -27.23
N THR A 376 -39.78 2.94 -26.86
CA THR A 376 -38.58 2.65 -27.65
C THR A 376 -38.29 1.17 -27.57
N GLU A 377 -37.95 0.57 -28.70
CA GLU A 377 -37.57 -0.82 -28.83
C GLU A 377 -36.07 -0.88 -29.10
N LYS A 378 -35.35 -1.56 -28.20
CA LYS A 378 -33.90 -1.76 -28.30
C LYS A 378 -33.48 -2.91 -27.38
N PRO A 379 -32.28 -3.49 -27.55
CA PRO A 379 -31.77 -4.46 -26.59
C PRO A 379 -31.53 -3.80 -25.24
N PHE A 380 -31.79 -4.55 -24.16
CA PHE A 380 -31.46 -4.11 -22.83
C PHE A 380 -29.94 -4.19 -22.65
N GLU A 381 -29.30 -3.08 -22.30
CA GLU A 381 -27.84 -3.05 -22.20
C GLU A 381 -27.27 -3.72 -20.95
N GLY A 382 -28.09 -4.00 -19.93
CA GLY A 382 -27.62 -4.53 -18.65
C GLY A 382 -27.26 -3.45 -17.63
N VAL A 383 -27.41 -3.77 -16.34
CA VAL A 383 -27.08 -2.85 -15.24
C VAL A 383 -25.58 -2.58 -15.16
N ILE A 384 -24.74 -3.62 -15.25
CA ILE A 384 -23.27 -3.53 -15.13
C ILE A 384 -22.70 -2.75 -16.32
N THR A 385 -23.10 -3.11 -17.54
CA THR A 385 -22.66 -2.41 -18.75
C THR A 385 -23.14 -0.95 -18.77
N ASN A 386 -24.34 -0.67 -18.23
CA ASN A 386 -24.83 0.71 -18.05
C ASN A 386 -23.91 1.52 -17.13
N ILE A 387 -23.61 1.01 -15.94
CA ILE A 387 -22.77 1.74 -14.97
C ILE A 387 -21.33 1.85 -15.44
N GLU A 388 -20.80 0.83 -16.12
CA GLU A 388 -19.46 0.86 -16.69
C GLU A 388 -19.34 1.91 -17.80
N ARG A 389 -20.27 1.94 -18.76
CA ARG A 389 -20.30 2.98 -19.79
C ARG A 389 -20.42 4.37 -19.16
N ARG A 390 -21.33 4.55 -18.18
CA ARG A 390 -21.50 5.82 -17.49
C ARG A 390 -20.22 6.25 -16.77
N TRP A 391 -19.50 5.33 -16.14
CA TRP A 391 -18.24 5.64 -15.46
C TRP A 391 -17.14 6.09 -16.46
N ARG A 392 -17.06 5.45 -17.63
CA ARG A 392 -16.12 5.81 -18.70
C ARG A 392 -16.45 7.17 -19.36
N GLU A 393 -17.73 7.42 -19.64
CA GLU A 393 -18.19 8.60 -20.40
C GLU A 393 -18.41 9.86 -19.54
N THR A 394 -18.63 9.72 -18.22
CA THR A 394 -18.96 10.87 -17.37
C THR A 394 -17.74 11.73 -17.04
N GLU A 395 -17.86 13.04 -17.24
CA GLU A 395 -16.84 14.04 -16.85
C GLU A 395 -16.97 14.51 -15.38
N SER A 396 -18.06 14.15 -14.70
CA SER A 396 -18.29 14.50 -13.29
C SER A 396 -17.56 13.56 -12.34
N ASN A 397 -16.57 14.10 -11.61
CA ASN A 397 -15.85 13.35 -10.56
C ASN A 397 -16.79 12.76 -9.51
N TRP A 398 -17.87 13.46 -9.14
CA TRP A 398 -18.83 12.96 -8.15
C TRP A 398 -19.56 11.69 -8.61
N VAL A 399 -19.99 11.66 -9.88
CA VAL A 399 -20.64 10.47 -10.45
C VAL A 399 -19.63 9.33 -10.55
N ARG A 400 -18.39 9.63 -10.94
CA ARG A 400 -17.31 8.65 -11.03
C ARG A 400 -17.05 8.00 -9.66
N GLU A 401 -16.82 8.81 -8.62
CA GLU A 401 -16.64 8.35 -7.24
C GLU A 401 -17.88 7.63 -6.66
N GLU A 402 -19.09 7.92 -7.15
CA GLU A 402 -20.29 7.19 -6.74
C GLU A 402 -20.32 5.78 -7.35
N LEU A 403 -19.95 5.66 -8.63
CA LEU A 403 -19.96 4.39 -9.37
C LEU A 403 -18.77 3.49 -8.98
N GLU A 404 -17.60 4.05 -8.69
CA GLU A 404 -16.42 3.30 -8.21
C GLU A 404 -16.70 2.48 -6.94
N ARG A 405 -17.71 2.84 -6.16
CA ARG A 405 -18.14 2.09 -4.97
C ARG A 405 -18.70 0.71 -5.27
N TYR A 406 -19.00 0.42 -6.53
CA TYR A 406 -19.46 -0.88 -7.00
C TYR A 406 -18.36 -1.67 -7.71
N GLN A 407 -17.12 -1.19 -7.64
CA GLN A 407 -15.96 -1.87 -8.19
C GLN A 407 -15.16 -2.59 -7.10
N SER A 408 -14.51 -3.68 -7.48
CA SER A 408 -13.51 -4.41 -6.70
C SER A 408 -12.22 -4.54 -7.51
N ASP A 409 -11.11 -4.61 -6.79
CA ASP A 409 -9.81 -4.95 -7.36
C ASP A 409 -9.78 -6.43 -7.73
N GLN A 410 -9.53 -6.75 -9.00
CA GLN A 410 -9.15 -8.10 -9.41
C GLN A 410 -7.74 -8.14 -9.99
N PRO A 411 -7.01 -9.26 -9.90
CA PRO A 411 -5.72 -9.41 -10.56
C PRO A 411 -5.84 -9.16 -12.06
N CYS A 412 -4.95 -8.34 -12.61
CA CYS A 412 -4.91 -8.06 -14.05
C CYS A 412 -4.63 -9.36 -14.82
N GLU A 413 -5.50 -9.71 -15.76
CA GLU A 413 -5.39 -10.95 -16.55
C GLU A 413 -4.11 -10.99 -17.40
N ALA A 414 -3.70 -9.84 -17.95
CA ALA A 414 -2.56 -9.75 -18.87
C ALA A 414 -1.20 -10.01 -18.21
N CYS A 415 -1.05 -9.68 -16.92
CA CYS A 415 0.16 -9.93 -16.15
C CYS A 415 -0.02 -10.94 -15.01
N ALA A 416 -1.20 -11.55 -14.89
CA ALA A 416 -1.60 -12.42 -13.78
C ALA A 416 -1.33 -11.80 -12.39
N GLY A 417 -1.43 -10.47 -12.26
CA GLY A 417 -1.13 -9.74 -11.03
C GLY A 417 0.34 -9.38 -10.79
N TYR A 418 1.29 -9.88 -11.59
CA TYR A 418 2.73 -9.63 -11.39
C TYR A 418 3.22 -8.22 -11.78
N ARG A 419 2.34 -7.36 -12.31
CA ARG A 419 2.60 -5.94 -12.63
C ARG A 419 3.60 -5.70 -13.78
N LEU A 420 4.20 -6.74 -14.34
CA LEU A 420 5.29 -6.65 -15.31
C LEU A 420 4.86 -7.09 -16.71
N LYS A 421 5.64 -6.68 -17.71
CA LYS A 421 5.49 -7.16 -19.08
C LYS A 421 5.89 -8.63 -19.22
N PRO A 422 5.32 -9.35 -20.20
CA PRO A 422 5.72 -10.73 -20.51
C PRO A 422 7.23 -10.88 -20.78
N GLN A 423 7.88 -9.87 -21.36
CA GLN A 423 9.33 -9.88 -21.59
C GLN A 423 10.15 -9.93 -20.31
N ALA A 424 9.69 -9.27 -19.25
CA ALA A 424 10.36 -9.31 -17.95
C ALA A 424 10.11 -10.64 -17.23
N LEU A 425 8.88 -11.17 -17.31
CA LEU A 425 8.50 -12.46 -16.72
C LEU A 425 9.15 -13.66 -17.44
N ALA A 426 9.62 -13.45 -18.65
CA ALA A 426 10.38 -14.44 -19.40
C ALA A 426 11.81 -14.66 -18.88
N VAL A 427 12.35 -13.74 -18.07
CA VAL A 427 13.69 -13.86 -17.49
C VAL A 427 13.62 -14.59 -16.15
N LYS A 428 14.37 -15.69 -16.05
CA LYS A 428 14.31 -16.61 -14.92
C LYS A 428 15.68 -16.86 -14.29
N ILE A 429 15.67 -17.18 -13.00
CA ILE A 429 16.81 -17.73 -12.27
C ILE A 429 16.29 -18.99 -11.57
N ALA A 430 16.97 -20.13 -11.73
CA ALA A 430 16.53 -21.42 -11.18
C ALA A 430 15.03 -21.70 -11.44
N ASP A 431 14.62 -21.56 -12.71
CA ASP A 431 13.24 -21.73 -13.22
C ASP A 431 12.18 -20.71 -12.76
N HIS A 432 12.53 -19.77 -11.87
CA HIS A 432 11.60 -18.78 -11.32
C HIS A 432 11.83 -17.40 -11.91
N HIS A 433 10.75 -16.71 -12.31
CA HIS A 433 10.81 -15.30 -12.68
C HIS A 433 10.66 -14.40 -11.46
N ILE A 434 10.98 -13.11 -11.61
CA ILE A 434 11.02 -12.17 -10.47
C ILE A 434 9.67 -12.09 -9.72
N GLY A 435 8.54 -12.15 -10.44
CA GLY A 435 7.19 -12.15 -9.87
C GLY A 435 6.92 -13.30 -8.90
N GLU A 436 7.23 -14.55 -9.28
CA GLU A 436 7.03 -15.75 -8.45
C GLU A 436 7.80 -15.65 -7.12
N VAL A 437 9.06 -15.21 -7.17
CA VAL A 437 9.88 -15.02 -5.95
C VAL A 437 9.37 -13.84 -5.10
N THR A 438 8.73 -12.86 -5.73
CA THR A 438 8.12 -11.72 -5.01
C THR A 438 6.82 -12.13 -4.30
N ASP A 439 6.11 -13.13 -4.81
CA ASP A 439 4.88 -13.69 -4.23
C ASP A 439 5.14 -14.73 -3.13
N MET A 440 6.35 -15.27 -3.03
CA MET A 440 6.76 -16.11 -1.90
C MET A 440 6.63 -15.35 -0.57
N SER A 441 6.34 -16.06 0.51
CA SER A 441 6.51 -15.50 1.84
C SER A 441 7.98 -15.14 2.08
N ILE A 442 8.26 -14.15 2.93
CA ILE A 442 9.63 -13.73 3.24
C ILE A 442 10.46 -14.91 3.78
N ARG A 443 9.84 -15.84 4.51
CA ARG A 443 10.48 -17.10 4.92
C ARG A 443 10.93 -17.93 3.72
N GLU A 444 10.00 -18.25 2.83
CA GLU A 444 10.27 -19.08 1.64
C GLU A 444 11.27 -18.40 0.71
N ALA A 445 11.14 -17.09 0.50
CA ALA A 445 12.08 -16.31 -0.28
C ALA A 445 13.50 -16.39 0.32
N LYS A 446 13.64 -16.26 1.65
CA LYS A 446 14.95 -16.38 2.31
C LYS A 446 15.56 -17.77 2.08
N ASP A 447 14.79 -18.83 2.29
CA ASP A 447 15.25 -20.21 2.10
C ASP A 447 15.66 -20.46 0.63
N TRP A 448 14.90 -19.91 -0.31
CA TRP A 448 15.21 -19.95 -1.74
C TRP A 448 16.52 -19.20 -2.06
N PHE A 449 16.69 -17.97 -1.57
CA PHE A 449 17.92 -17.21 -1.78
C PHE A 449 19.14 -17.85 -1.12
N ASP A 450 18.98 -18.55 0.01
CA ASP A 450 20.07 -19.27 0.68
C ASP A 450 20.58 -20.47 -0.13
N THR A 451 19.67 -21.19 -0.81
CA THR A 451 19.99 -22.37 -1.64
C THR A 451 20.44 -22.02 -3.06
N LEU A 452 20.07 -20.83 -3.55
CA LEU A 452 20.33 -20.38 -4.92
C LEU A 452 21.77 -20.54 -5.45
N PRO A 453 22.86 -20.31 -4.68
CA PRO A 453 24.22 -20.47 -5.19
C PRO A 453 24.54 -21.87 -5.70
N GLY A 454 23.82 -22.90 -5.23
CA GLY A 454 23.98 -24.27 -5.72
C GLY A 454 23.42 -24.49 -7.14
N GLU A 455 22.53 -23.61 -7.59
CA GLU A 455 21.89 -23.66 -8.92
C GLU A 455 22.59 -22.71 -9.93
N LEU A 456 23.50 -21.85 -9.46
CA LEU A 456 24.21 -20.88 -10.28
C LEU A 456 25.57 -21.43 -10.73
N THR A 457 25.99 -21.04 -11.94
CA THR A 457 27.36 -21.27 -12.41
C THR A 457 28.37 -20.46 -11.60
N ASP A 458 29.65 -20.87 -11.58
CA ASP A 458 30.73 -20.14 -10.87
C ASP A 458 30.79 -18.66 -11.26
N LYS A 459 30.63 -18.35 -12.56
CA LYS A 459 30.60 -16.97 -13.07
C LYS A 459 29.39 -16.20 -12.58
N GLN A 460 28.21 -16.82 -12.53
CA GLN A 460 27.01 -16.18 -11.98
C GLN A 460 27.16 -15.94 -10.49
N ASN A 461 27.74 -16.88 -9.74
CA ASN A 461 28.01 -16.76 -8.32
C ASN A 461 28.96 -15.59 -8.01
N GLU A 462 30.04 -15.41 -8.78
CA GLU A 462 30.96 -14.28 -8.62
C GLU A 462 30.25 -12.92 -8.79
N ILE A 463 29.33 -12.81 -9.75
CA ILE A 463 28.55 -11.58 -9.98
C ILE A 463 27.47 -11.39 -8.91
N ALA A 464 26.82 -12.48 -8.49
CA ALA A 464 25.67 -12.46 -7.58
C ALA A 464 26.06 -12.32 -6.11
N GLU A 465 27.29 -12.69 -5.70
CA GLU A 465 27.70 -12.78 -4.29
C GLU A 465 27.30 -11.56 -3.45
N ARG A 466 27.65 -10.35 -3.90
CA ARG A 466 27.34 -9.11 -3.19
C ARG A 466 25.85 -8.81 -3.16
N ILE A 467 25.13 -9.09 -4.24
CA ILE A 467 23.69 -8.83 -4.35
C ILE A 467 22.93 -9.80 -3.44
N LEU A 468 23.31 -11.08 -3.45
CA LEU A 468 22.71 -12.12 -2.61
C LEU A 468 22.94 -11.84 -1.13
N LYS A 469 24.12 -11.37 -0.75
CA LYS A 469 24.39 -10.94 0.62
C LYS A 469 23.39 -9.88 1.09
N GLU A 470 23.22 -8.81 0.31
CA GLU A 470 22.31 -7.71 0.64
C GLU A 470 20.83 -8.13 0.71
N ILE A 471 20.40 -9.04 -0.17
CA ILE A 471 19.04 -9.61 -0.17
C ILE A 471 18.83 -10.47 1.08
N ARG A 472 19.74 -11.41 1.36
CA ARG A 472 19.62 -12.35 2.50
C ARG A 472 19.64 -11.63 3.84
N GLU A 473 20.51 -10.63 4.01
CA GLU A 473 20.57 -9.84 5.23
C GLU A 473 19.25 -9.09 5.48
N ARG A 474 18.68 -8.43 4.46
CA ARG A 474 17.37 -7.74 4.58
C ARG A 474 16.22 -8.71 4.87
N LEU A 475 16.19 -9.86 4.21
CA LEU A 475 15.19 -10.91 4.49
C LEU A 475 15.36 -11.47 5.91
N SER A 476 16.59 -11.61 6.41
CA SER A 476 16.86 -12.01 7.79
C SER A 476 16.27 -10.98 8.77
N PHE A 477 16.55 -9.69 8.56
CA PHE A 477 16.01 -8.65 9.44
C PHE A 477 14.47 -8.63 9.47
N LEU A 478 13.81 -8.87 8.34
CA LEU A 478 12.35 -8.99 8.29
C LEU A 478 11.83 -10.20 9.08
N ASN A 479 12.54 -11.33 9.04
CA ASN A 479 12.22 -12.51 9.85
C ASN A 479 12.48 -12.28 11.34
N ASP A 480 13.54 -11.54 11.68
CA ASP A 480 13.90 -11.23 13.07
C ASP A 480 12.82 -10.37 13.74
N VAL A 481 12.22 -9.43 13.00
CA VAL A 481 11.07 -8.63 13.47
C VAL A 481 9.72 -9.35 13.34
N GLY A 482 9.68 -10.64 13.00
CA GLY A 482 8.45 -11.42 13.00
C GLY A 482 7.52 -11.19 11.80
N LEU A 483 8.05 -10.76 10.66
CA LEU A 483 7.29 -10.49 9.43
C LEU A 483 7.41 -11.61 8.38
N GLU A 484 7.91 -12.78 8.77
CA GLU A 484 8.22 -13.89 7.86
C GLU A 484 7.03 -14.41 7.04
N TYR A 485 5.79 -14.11 7.47
CA TYR A 485 4.54 -14.54 6.85
C TYR A 485 4.06 -13.63 5.73
N LEU A 486 4.64 -12.43 5.58
CA LEU A 486 4.28 -11.51 4.51
C LEU A 486 4.96 -11.92 3.21
N THR A 487 4.37 -11.54 2.08
CA THR A 487 5.02 -11.63 0.77
C THR A 487 5.66 -10.30 0.40
N LEU A 488 6.67 -10.31 -0.47
CA LEU A 488 7.29 -9.08 -0.97
C LEU A 488 6.34 -8.30 -1.91
N ALA A 489 5.37 -8.98 -2.53
CA ALA A 489 4.36 -8.39 -3.40
C ALA A 489 3.25 -7.66 -2.65
N ARG A 490 3.07 -7.92 -1.34
CA ARG A 490 1.98 -7.34 -0.55
C ARG A 490 2.01 -5.82 -0.63
N ALA A 491 0.88 -5.23 -0.98
CA ALA A 491 0.75 -3.78 -1.12
C ALA A 491 0.93 -3.08 0.24
N SER A 492 1.75 -2.02 0.28
CA SER A 492 2.11 -1.32 1.53
C SER A 492 0.93 -0.62 2.20
N GLY A 493 -0.14 -0.36 1.46
CA GLY A 493 -1.38 0.21 1.97
C GLY A 493 -2.27 -0.78 2.74
N THR A 494 -1.99 -2.08 2.64
CA THR A 494 -2.75 -3.16 3.33
C THR A 494 -2.10 -3.62 4.63
N LEU A 495 -0.98 -3.01 5.00
CA LEU A 495 -0.24 -3.31 6.21
C LEU A 495 -0.88 -2.62 7.41
N SER A 496 -0.94 -3.31 8.54
CA SER A 496 -1.25 -2.71 9.83
C SER A 496 -0.16 -1.73 10.27
N GLY A 497 -0.49 -0.79 11.18
CA GLY A 497 0.49 0.16 11.72
C GLY A 497 1.74 -0.53 12.29
N GLY A 498 1.55 -1.61 13.05
CA GLY A 498 2.66 -2.41 13.59
C GLY A 498 3.48 -3.16 12.53
N GLU A 499 2.84 -3.71 11.48
CA GLU A 499 3.59 -4.32 10.36
C GLU A 499 4.45 -3.28 9.63
N SER A 500 3.87 -2.13 9.29
CA SER A 500 4.58 -1.02 8.64
C SER A 500 5.74 -0.49 9.48
N GLN A 501 5.54 -0.36 10.79
CA GLN A 501 6.58 0.07 11.73
C GLN A 501 7.74 -0.93 11.78
N ARG A 502 7.44 -2.25 11.86
CA ARG A 502 8.46 -3.30 11.89
C ARG A 502 9.22 -3.42 10.56
N ILE A 503 8.56 -3.21 9.42
CA ILE A 503 9.25 -3.12 8.11
C ILE A 503 10.24 -1.95 8.13
N ARG A 504 9.83 -0.79 8.65
CA ARG A 504 10.71 0.37 8.75
C ARG A 504 11.90 0.08 9.67
N LEU A 505 11.67 -0.56 10.81
CA LEU A 505 12.73 -0.98 11.73
C LEU A 505 13.74 -1.91 11.03
N ALA A 506 13.28 -2.96 10.34
CA ALA A 506 14.15 -3.87 9.61
C ALA A 506 14.97 -3.15 8.51
N SER A 507 14.34 -2.24 7.77
CA SER A 507 15.03 -1.40 6.78
C SER A 507 16.11 -0.51 7.41
N GLN A 508 15.84 0.08 8.59
CA GLN A 508 16.84 0.89 9.30
C GLN A 508 18.03 0.06 9.79
N ILE A 509 17.81 -1.17 10.23
CA ILE A 509 18.91 -2.06 10.63
C ILE A 509 19.76 -2.44 9.42
N GLY A 510 19.12 -2.75 8.29
CA GLY A 510 19.79 -3.04 7.03
C GLY A 510 20.59 -1.87 6.45
N SER A 511 20.35 -0.64 6.88
CA SER A 511 21.11 0.53 6.44
C SER A 511 22.53 0.60 7.03
N GLY A 512 22.80 -0.13 8.12
CA GLY A 512 24.11 -0.17 8.77
C GLY A 512 24.59 1.18 9.33
N LEU A 513 23.67 2.11 9.59
CA LEU A 513 24.01 3.43 10.12
C LEU A 513 24.51 3.34 11.58
N THR A 514 25.50 4.17 11.91
CA THR A 514 26.11 4.27 13.24
C THR A 514 26.09 5.71 13.73
N GLY A 515 25.97 5.93 15.05
CA GLY A 515 25.93 7.27 15.63
C GLY A 515 24.61 8.02 15.37
N VAL A 516 23.53 7.30 15.09
CA VAL A 516 22.17 7.82 14.89
C VAL A 516 21.38 7.76 16.20
N LEU A 517 20.43 8.68 16.36
CA LEU A 517 19.41 8.63 17.40
C LEU A 517 18.09 8.08 16.83
N TYR A 518 17.72 6.86 17.20
CA TYR A 518 16.43 6.28 16.82
C TYR A 518 15.38 6.58 17.88
N VAL A 519 14.22 7.10 17.47
CA VAL A 519 13.08 7.35 18.36
C VAL A 519 11.88 6.53 17.89
N LEU A 520 11.41 5.61 18.73
CA LEU A 520 10.37 4.62 18.38
C LEU A 520 9.12 4.82 19.24
N ASP A 521 7.95 4.64 18.61
CA ASP A 521 6.63 4.84 19.24
C ASP A 521 5.93 3.49 19.44
N GLU A 522 5.99 2.94 20.65
CA GLU A 522 5.30 1.70 21.05
C GLU A 522 5.47 0.53 20.03
N PRO A 523 6.71 0.10 19.75
CA PRO A 523 6.98 -0.93 18.73
C PRO A 523 6.39 -2.31 19.06
N SER A 524 5.98 -2.56 20.32
CA SER A 524 5.27 -3.77 20.73
C SER A 524 3.81 -3.84 20.24
N ILE A 525 3.25 -2.74 19.71
CA ILE A 525 1.86 -2.72 19.24
C ILE A 525 1.61 -3.73 18.12
N GLY A 526 0.50 -4.47 18.27
CA GLY A 526 0.08 -5.48 17.31
C GLY A 526 1.07 -6.65 17.21
N LEU A 527 1.98 -6.78 18.17
CA LEU A 527 2.88 -7.91 18.32
C LEU A 527 2.37 -8.83 19.43
N HIS A 528 2.58 -10.13 19.27
CA HIS A 528 2.23 -11.11 20.29
C HIS A 528 3.34 -11.20 21.33
N GLN A 529 3.02 -11.46 22.61
CA GLN A 529 4.04 -11.51 23.69
C GLN A 529 5.21 -12.46 23.36
N ARG A 530 4.92 -13.60 22.71
CA ARG A 530 5.93 -14.55 22.23
C ARG A 530 7.03 -13.88 21.39
N ASP A 531 6.64 -12.92 20.54
CA ASP A 531 7.52 -12.29 19.57
C ASP A 531 8.15 -11.00 20.12
N ASN A 532 7.72 -10.53 21.31
CA ASN A 532 8.26 -9.34 21.97
C ASN A 532 9.76 -9.47 22.28
N ALA A 533 10.20 -10.64 22.74
CA ALA A 533 11.62 -10.89 23.01
C ALA A 533 12.50 -10.68 21.76
N ARG A 534 12.02 -11.11 20.58
CA ARG A 534 12.76 -10.91 19.31
C ARG A 534 12.87 -9.44 18.94
N LEU A 535 11.79 -8.68 19.18
CA LEU A 535 11.80 -7.23 18.97
C LEU A 535 12.83 -6.56 19.89
N LEU A 536 12.87 -6.93 21.18
CA LEU A 536 13.84 -6.37 22.12
C LEU A 536 15.29 -6.70 21.75
N ASP A 537 15.57 -7.94 21.32
CA ASP A 537 16.88 -8.32 20.80
C ASP A 537 17.28 -7.49 19.57
N THR A 538 16.31 -7.22 18.70
CA THR A 538 16.50 -6.37 17.53
C THR A 538 16.82 -4.92 17.91
N LEU A 539 16.14 -4.36 18.92
CA LEU A 539 16.41 -3.01 19.43
C LEU A 539 17.78 -2.92 20.11
N LYS A 540 18.18 -3.95 20.85
CA LYS A 540 19.52 -4.06 21.43
C LYS A 540 20.58 -4.15 20.34
N HIS A 541 20.35 -4.92 19.28
CA HIS A 541 21.27 -4.97 18.15
C HIS A 541 21.43 -3.59 17.50
N LEU A 542 20.32 -2.85 17.28
CA LEU A 542 20.37 -1.49 16.74
C LEU A 542 21.21 -0.55 17.63
N ARG A 543 21.08 -0.66 18.96
CA ARG A 543 21.93 0.04 19.93
C ARG A 543 23.39 -0.38 19.81
N ASP A 544 23.65 -1.70 19.78
CA ASP A 544 25.00 -2.28 19.81
C ASP A 544 25.82 -1.98 18.55
N LEU A 545 25.17 -1.58 17.45
CA LEU A 545 25.81 -0.98 16.27
C LEU A 545 26.43 0.42 16.54
N GLY A 546 26.29 0.96 17.75
CA GLY A 546 26.78 2.29 18.14
C GLY A 546 25.74 3.39 17.96
N ASN A 547 24.45 3.05 18.07
CA ASN A 547 23.34 4.00 18.01
C ASN A 547 22.73 4.23 19.39
N SER A 548 22.02 5.34 19.56
CA SER A 548 21.19 5.58 20.75
C SER A 548 19.73 5.31 20.39
N VAL A 549 19.01 4.57 21.23
CA VAL A 549 17.64 4.14 20.95
C VAL A 549 16.73 4.65 22.07
N ILE A 550 15.78 5.53 21.73
CA ILE A 550 14.74 6.00 22.65
C ILE A 550 13.42 5.35 22.22
N VAL A 551 12.75 4.68 23.15
CA VAL A 551 11.47 4.01 22.88
C VAL A 551 10.42 4.54 23.84
N VAL A 552 9.27 4.95 23.31
CA VAL A 552 8.07 5.19 24.12
C VAL A 552 7.37 3.85 24.30
N GLU A 553 7.25 3.35 25.54
CA GLU A 553 6.71 2.01 25.81
C GLU A 553 5.95 1.89 27.13
N HIS A 554 5.09 0.88 27.16
CA HIS A 554 4.27 0.47 28.30
C HIS A 554 4.40 -1.03 28.62
N ASP A 555 5.05 -1.80 27.75
CA ASP A 555 5.32 -3.22 27.98
C ASP A 555 6.32 -3.45 29.13
N GLU A 556 6.02 -4.46 29.96
CA GLU A 556 6.81 -4.80 31.15
C GLU A 556 8.21 -5.29 30.78
N ASP A 557 8.34 -6.18 29.78
CA ASP A 557 9.62 -6.75 29.36
C ASP A 557 10.51 -5.65 28.76
N ALA A 558 9.93 -4.76 27.95
CA ALA A 558 10.65 -3.63 27.35
C ALA A 558 11.23 -2.68 28.41
N ILE A 559 10.45 -2.36 29.45
CA ILE A 559 10.92 -1.51 30.55
C ILE A 559 12.02 -2.22 31.34
N LEU A 560 11.83 -3.50 31.68
CA LEU A 560 12.78 -4.27 32.49
C LEU A 560 14.12 -4.53 31.80
N GLU A 561 14.12 -4.69 30.48
CA GLU A 561 15.33 -4.97 29.69
C GLU A 561 16.06 -3.72 29.19
N SER A 562 15.49 -2.53 29.41
CA SER A 562 16.11 -1.26 29.05
C SER A 562 17.33 -0.91 29.92
N ASP A 563 18.24 -0.13 29.35
CA ASP A 563 19.42 0.35 30.08
C ASP A 563 19.06 1.53 31.01
N HIS A 564 18.11 2.37 30.59
CA HIS A 564 17.65 3.55 31.31
C HIS A 564 16.17 3.82 31.05
N VAL A 565 15.45 4.31 32.06
CA VAL A 565 14.02 4.56 32.03
C VAL A 565 13.73 5.98 32.51
N VAL A 566 12.80 6.66 31.82
CA VAL A 566 12.23 7.94 32.22
C VAL A 566 10.73 7.76 32.42
N ASP A 567 10.26 7.93 33.66
CA ASP A 567 8.84 7.83 34.01
C ASP A 567 8.19 9.22 34.01
N MET A 568 7.30 9.46 33.05
CA MET A 568 6.57 10.71 32.84
C MET A 568 5.25 10.71 33.61
N GLY A 569 5.01 11.73 34.43
CA GLY A 569 3.83 11.77 35.29
C GLY A 569 3.84 12.95 36.28
N PRO A 570 2.94 12.97 37.28
CA PRO A 570 2.13 11.86 37.77
C PRO A 570 0.77 11.69 37.09
N GLY A 571 0.35 12.60 36.21
CA GLY A 571 -0.96 12.59 35.55
C GLY A 571 -0.91 12.76 34.03
N ALA A 572 -2.08 12.98 33.42
CA ALA A 572 -2.24 13.30 32.01
C ALA A 572 -2.53 14.80 31.79
N GLY A 573 -2.19 15.33 30.62
CA GLY A 573 -2.46 16.73 30.26
C GLY A 573 -1.79 17.73 31.18
N SER A 574 -2.54 18.69 31.68
CA SER A 574 -2.10 19.71 32.64
C SER A 574 -1.55 19.11 33.95
N HIS A 575 -1.96 17.90 34.31
CA HIS A 575 -1.49 17.18 35.50
C HIS A 575 -0.20 16.37 35.25
N GLY A 576 0.18 16.17 33.98
CA GLY A 576 1.41 15.50 33.58
C GLY A 576 2.58 16.48 33.36
N GLY A 577 3.44 16.12 32.42
CA GLY A 577 4.50 16.99 31.90
C GLY A 577 5.73 17.12 32.79
N ALA A 578 5.86 16.30 33.84
CA ALA A 578 7.03 16.26 34.70
C ALA A 578 7.66 14.87 34.68
N VAL A 579 8.96 14.82 34.97
CA VAL A 579 9.70 13.57 35.19
C VAL A 579 9.52 13.18 36.65
N VAL A 580 8.90 12.03 36.91
CA VAL A 580 8.64 11.52 38.27
C VAL A 580 9.83 10.72 38.77
N ALA A 581 10.40 9.89 37.89
CA ALA A 581 11.54 9.04 38.19
C ALA A 581 12.40 8.87 36.94
N GLU A 582 13.70 8.76 37.14
CA GLU A 582 14.67 8.52 36.08
C GLU A 582 15.79 7.61 36.61
N GLY A 583 16.23 6.65 35.80
CA GLY A 583 17.35 5.76 36.11
C GLY A 583 17.17 4.36 35.54
N THR A 584 17.87 3.39 36.11
CA THR A 584 17.70 1.97 35.76
C THR A 584 16.31 1.44 36.13
N PRO A 585 15.82 0.36 35.49
CA PRO A 585 14.52 -0.24 35.83
C PRO A 585 14.38 -0.56 37.33
N LYS A 586 15.47 -1.03 37.96
CA LYS A 586 15.52 -1.29 39.41
C LYS A 586 15.32 -0.03 40.26
N GLN A 587 15.84 1.12 39.83
CA GLN A 587 15.64 2.39 40.53
C GLN A 587 14.21 2.90 40.36
N ILE A 588 13.59 2.71 39.20
CA ILE A 588 12.16 3.02 38.98
C ILE A 588 11.28 2.20 39.90
N MET A 589 11.52 0.89 40.00
CA MET A 589 10.78 -0.01 40.90
C MET A 589 10.91 0.36 42.38
N GLN A 590 12.02 0.99 42.77
CA GLN A 590 12.25 1.46 44.15
C GLN A 590 11.63 2.82 44.44
N ASN A 591 11.20 3.56 43.42
CA ASN A 591 10.63 4.89 43.59
C ASN A 591 9.13 4.78 43.94
N PRO A 592 8.69 5.18 45.15
CA PRO A 592 7.30 5.08 45.56
C PRO A 592 6.37 6.04 44.80
N ASP A 593 6.90 7.14 44.26
CA ASP A 593 6.11 8.13 43.51
C ASP A 593 5.87 7.69 42.06
N SER A 594 6.66 6.75 41.54
CA SER A 594 6.48 6.17 40.21
C SER A 594 5.26 5.25 40.18
N LEU A 595 4.22 5.66 39.45
CA LEU A 595 3.06 4.79 39.21
C LEU A 595 3.48 3.54 38.44
N THR A 596 4.39 3.68 37.49
CA THR A 596 4.95 2.57 36.72
C THR A 596 5.68 1.59 37.64
N GLY A 597 6.55 2.09 38.53
CA GLY A 597 7.23 1.28 39.55
C GLY A 597 6.26 0.54 40.48
N GLN A 598 5.13 1.15 40.85
CA GLN A 598 4.08 0.48 41.64
C GLN A 598 3.44 -0.70 40.90
N TYR A 599 3.29 -0.64 39.57
CA TYR A 599 2.79 -1.77 38.78
C TYR A 599 3.87 -2.85 38.60
N LEU A 600 5.11 -2.46 38.28
CA LEU A 600 6.24 -3.39 38.11
C LEU A 600 6.57 -4.18 39.39
N THR A 601 6.36 -3.59 40.56
CA THR A 601 6.54 -4.26 41.85
C THR A 601 5.35 -5.11 42.28
N GLY A 602 4.22 -5.02 41.56
CA GLY A 602 2.96 -5.66 41.93
C GLY A 602 2.22 -4.99 43.11
N PHE A 603 2.70 -3.83 43.60
CA PHE A 603 1.96 -3.05 44.59
C PHE A 603 0.59 -2.62 44.07
N LYS A 604 0.54 -2.23 42.79
CA LYS A 604 -0.69 -2.10 42.01
C LYS A 604 -0.75 -3.21 40.96
N GLN A 605 -1.95 -3.68 40.68
CA GLN A 605 -2.20 -4.71 39.68
C GLN A 605 -3.63 -4.59 39.14
N ILE A 606 -3.85 -5.09 37.92
CA ILE A 606 -5.19 -5.24 37.37
C ILE A 606 -5.80 -6.52 37.97
N PRO A 607 -6.82 -6.43 38.84
CA PRO A 607 -7.34 -7.60 39.54
C PRO A 607 -8.08 -8.53 38.57
N LEU A 608 -7.78 -9.83 38.68
CA LEU A 608 -8.56 -10.84 37.97
C LEU A 608 -9.99 -10.90 38.55
N PRO A 609 -11.05 -10.88 37.69
CA PRO A 609 -12.41 -11.03 38.17
C PRO A 609 -12.59 -12.35 38.92
N LYS A 610 -13.16 -12.30 40.14
CA LYS A 610 -13.44 -13.49 40.96
C LYS A 610 -14.41 -14.44 40.27
N ASP A 611 -15.43 -13.87 39.61
CA ASP A 611 -16.43 -14.61 38.84
C ASP A 611 -16.44 -14.12 37.40
N ARG A 612 -16.41 -15.07 36.45
CA ARG A 612 -16.56 -14.77 35.01
C ARG A 612 -18.03 -14.87 34.61
N ARG A 613 -18.48 -13.94 33.76
CA ARG A 613 -19.84 -13.95 33.20
C ARG A 613 -20.04 -15.23 32.38
N LYS A 614 -21.13 -15.97 32.65
CA LYS A 614 -21.49 -17.18 31.91
C LYS A 614 -22.27 -16.81 30.65
N ALA A 615 -22.04 -17.53 29.56
CA ALA A 615 -22.79 -17.36 28.33
C ALA A 615 -24.28 -17.65 28.56
N LYS A 616 -25.17 -16.79 28.05
CA LYS A 616 -26.62 -17.04 28.05
C LYS A 616 -26.94 -18.18 27.08
N ARG A 617 -27.97 -18.99 27.38
CA ARG A 617 -28.47 -20.01 26.46
C ARG A 617 -29.09 -19.32 25.22
N GLY A 618 -28.69 -19.74 24.02
CA GLY A 618 -29.24 -19.26 22.74
C GLY A 618 -28.50 -18.07 22.10
N GLY A 619 -27.89 -17.18 22.88
CA GLY A 619 -27.20 -15.99 22.34
C GLY A 619 -25.78 -16.29 21.86
N ARG A 620 -25.62 -16.91 20.68
CA ARG A 620 -24.32 -17.12 20.04
C ARG A 620 -24.38 -16.69 18.58
N LEU A 621 -23.30 -16.07 18.11
CA LEU A 621 -23.06 -15.82 16.70
C LEU A 621 -22.18 -16.96 16.17
N LYS A 622 -22.58 -17.59 15.07
CA LYS A 622 -21.80 -18.68 14.46
C LYS A 622 -21.35 -18.27 13.08
N VAL A 623 -20.05 -18.31 12.83
CA VAL A 623 -19.45 -18.11 11.51
C VAL A 623 -19.04 -19.50 11.02
N LYS A 624 -19.50 -19.88 9.82
CA LYS A 624 -19.18 -21.18 9.22
C LYS A 624 -18.35 -21.03 7.95
N GLY A 625 -17.38 -21.92 7.79
CA GLY A 625 -16.55 -22.06 6.61
C GLY A 625 -15.81 -20.80 6.20
N ALA A 626 -15.23 -20.05 7.15
CA ALA A 626 -14.46 -18.85 6.80
C ALA A 626 -13.12 -19.23 6.15
N ARG A 627 -12.87 -18.73 4.93
CA ARG A 627 -11.75 -19.14 4.04
C ARG A 627 -10.92 -17.99 3.48
N GLU A 628 -11.27 -16.76 3.81
CA GLU A 628 -10.56 -15.58 3.33
C GLU A 628 -9.05 -15.61 3.69
N ASN A 629 -8.20 -15.17 2.75
CA ASN A 629 -6.73 -15.16 2.89
C ASN A 629 -6.13 -16.48 3.40
N ASN A 630 -5.68 -16.51 4.66
CA ASN A 630 -5.01 -17.66 5.28
C ASN A 630 -5.91 -18.47 6.22
N LEU A 631 -7.21 -18.18 6.26
CA LEU A 631 -8.18 -18.95 7.02
C LEU A 631 -8.42 -20.31 6.36
N LYS A 632 -8.49 -21.37 7.17
CA LYS A 632 -8.56 -22.77 6.71
C LYS A 632 -9.95 -23.36 6.93
N ASP A 633 -10.96 -22.78 6.28
CA ASP A 633 -12.35 -23.25 6.33
C ASP A 633 -12.85 -23.43 7.78
N ILE A 634 -12.74 -22.34 8.56
CA ILE A 634 -12.93 -22.42 10.02
C ILE A 634 -14.39 -22.12 10.42
N ASP A 635 -14.86 -22.90 11.40
CA ASP A 635 -16.13 -22.70 12.09
C ASP A 635 -15.89 -22.12 13.49
N VAL A 636 -16.51 -20.97 13.79
CA VAL A 636 -16.29 -20.26 15.07
C VAL A 636 -17.63 -19.86 15.70
N GLU A 637 -17.80 -20.19 16.98
CA GLU A 637 -18.94 -19.72 17.79
C GLU A 637 -18.51 -18.62 18.77
N ILE A 638 -19.16 -17.45 18.68
CA ILE A 638 -18.91 -16.29 19.53
C ILE A 638 -20.09 -16.10 20.50
N PRO A 639 -19.88 -16.19 21.82
CA PRO A 639 -20.95 -15.96 22.79
C PRO A 639 -21.30 -14.47 22.90
N LEU A 640 -22.59 -14.15 22.80
CA LEU A 640 -23.09 -12.78 22.89
C LEU A 640 -23.26 -12.33 24.35
N GLY A 641 -23.12 -11.02 24.58
CA GLY A 641 -23.25 -10.40 25.90
C GLY A 641 -22.07 -10.65 26.86
N LEU A 642 -20.93 -11.09 26.32
CA LEU A 642 -19.68 -11.30 27.05
C LEU A 642 -18.57 -10.40 26.48
N LEU A 643 -17.50 -10.20 27.25
CA LEU A 643 -16.25 -9.65 26.75
C LEU A 643 -15.46 -10.79 26.11
N THR A 644 -15.43 -10.82 24.77
CA THR A 644 -14.75 -11.85 23.99
C THR A 644 -13.47 -11.28 23.41
N CYS A 645 -12.32 -11.87 23.75
CA CYS A 645 -11.03 -11.48 23.20
C CYS A 645 -10.58 -12.51 22.16
N VAL A 646 -10.36 -12.08 20.92
CA VAL A 646 -9.71 -12.91 19.89
C VAL A 646 -8.20 -12.72 20.02
N THR A 647 -7.49 -13.82 20.23
CA THR A 647 -6.05 -13.81 20.50
C THR A 647 -5.31 -14.69 19.50
N GLY A 648 -3.99 -14.54 19.42
CA GLY A 648 -3.14 -15.29 18.50
C GLY A 648 -1.99 -14.44 17.97
N VAL A 649 -1.02 -15.10 17.33
CA VAL A 649 0.19 -14.47 16.78
C VAL A 649 -0.12 -13.54 15.61
N SER A 650 0.79 -12.61 15.30
CA SER A 650 0.69 -11.77 14.10
C SER A 650 0.72 -12.64 12.85
N GLY A 651 -0.08 -12.30 11.84
CA GLY A 651 -0.33 -13.17 10.69
C GLY A 651 -1.29 -14.35 10.95
N GLY A 652 -1.77 -14.58 12.18
CA GLY A 652 -2.67 -15.70 12.49
C GLY A 652 -4.12 -15.60 11.96
N GLY A 653 -4.43 -14.63 11.08
CA GLY A 653 -5.77 -14.47 10.49
C GLY A 653 -6.78 -13.73 11.38
N LYS A 654 -6.36 -13.09 12.48
CA LYS A 654 -7.25 -12.38 13.42
C LYS A 654 -8.06 -11.27 12.74
N SER A 655 -7.39 -10.38 12.02
CA SER A 655 -8.02 -9.25 11.33
C SER A 655 -8.85 -9.72 10.14
N THR A 656 -8.37 -10.75 9.43
CA THR A 656 -9.13 -11.40 8.36
C THR A 656 -10.46 -11.94 8.89
N PHE A 657 -10.44 -12.69 9.98
CA PHE A 657 -11.65 -13.23 10.58
C PHE A 657 -12.58 -12.14 11.14
N LEU A 658 -12.05 -11.20 11.95
CA LEU A 658 -12.87 -10.21 12.64
C LEU A 658 -13.36 -9.07 11.74
N ILE A 659 -12.47 -8.48 10.94
CA ILE A 659 -12.75 -7.29 10.16
C ILE A 659 -13.21 -7.68 8.75
N GLU A 660 -12.37 -8.39 8.00
CA GLU A 660 -12.62 -8.70 6.59
C GLU A 660 -13.82 -9.65 6.39
N THR A 661 -13.99 -10.64 7.27
CA THR A 661 -15.11 -11.59 7.19
C THR A 661 -16.28 -11.16 8.09
N LEU A 662 -16.12 -11.22 9.41
CA LEU A 662 -17.23 -11.09 10.36
C LEU A 662 -17.87 -9.71 10.36
N TYR A 663 -17.08 -8.65 10.59
CA TYR A 663 -17.60 -7.29 10.67
C TYR A 663 -18.25 -6.88 9.35
N ARG A 664 -17.57 -7.03 8.20
CA ARG A 664 -18.13 -6.68 6.89
C ARG A 664 -19.41 -7.43 6.59
N ALA A 665 -19.47 -8.73 6.86
CA ALA A 665 -20.68 -9.52 6.61
C ALA A 665 -21.85 -9.09 7.51
N VAL A 666 -21.58 -8.83 8.80
CA VAL A 666 -22.60 -8.34 9.75
C VAL A 666 -23.03 -6.91 9.40
N ALA A 667 -22.09 -6.03 9.05
CA ALA A 667 -22.35 -4.64 8.68
C ALA A 667 -23.16 -4.54 7.38
N ARG A 668 -22.89 -5.41 6.40
CA ARG A 668 -23.68 -5.50 5.16
C ARG A 668 -25.14 -5.86 5.46
N LYS A 669 -25.39 -6.77 6.41
CA LYS A 669 -26.74 -7.22 6.78
C LYS A 669 -27.48 -6.27 7.75
N LEU A 670 -26.82 -5.76 8.78
CA LEU A 670 -27.45 -4.97 9.85
C LEU A 670 -27.36 -3.46 9.62
N ASN A 671 -26.22 -2.99 9.10
CA ASN A 671 -25.95 -1.56 8.91
C ASN A 671 -26.17 -1.09 7.46
N ASN A 672 -26.51 -2.01 6.54
CA ASN A 672 -26.55 -1.77 5.08
C ASN A 672 -25.21 -1.24 4.53
N ALA A 673 -24.08 -1.69 5.11
CA ALA A 673 -22.77 -1.41 4.57
C ALA A 673 -22.61 -2.05 3.17
N ARG A 674 -21.70 -1.49 2.37
CA ARG A 674 -21.50 -1.86 0.96
C ARG A 674 -20.14 -2.51 0.72
N GLU A 675 -19.51 -3.00 1.79
CA GLU A 675 -18.22 -3.65 1.69
C GLU A 675 -18.43 -5.14 1.39
N LEU A 676 -17.59 -5.68 0.50
CA LEU A 676 -17.55 -7.12 0.26
C LEU A 676 -16.88 -7.80 1.47
N PRO A 677 -17.59 -8.71 2.15
CA PRO A 677 -16.94 -9.58 3.12
C PRO A 677 -16.02 -10.56 2.39
N GLY A 678 -14.95 -10.99 3.05
CA GLY A 678 -14.13 -12.11 2.58
C GLY A 678 -14.90 -13.43 2.55
N ASP A 679 -14.36 -14.48 1.92
CA ASP A 679 -15.07 -15.76 1.70
C ASP A 679 -15.51 -16.48 3.01
N TYR A 680 -16.80 -16.84 3.06
CA TYR A 680 -17.44 -17.63 4.12
C TYR A 680 -18.71 -18.34 3.62
N ASP A 681 -19.13 -19.41 4.31
CA ASP A 681 -20.38 -20.11 3.97
C ASP A 681 -21.62 -19.40 4.51
N THR A 682 -21.73 -19.28 5.84
CA THR A 682 -22.92 -18.70 6.49
C THR A 682 -22.58 -18.06 7.84
N ILE A 683 -23.40 -17.09 8.25
CA ILE A 683 -23.39 -16.51 9.60
C ILE A 683 -24.78 -16.62 10.22
N GLU A 684 -24.87 -17.34 11.34
CA GLU A 684 -26.09 -17.59 12.12
C GLU A 684 -26.09 -16.78 13.43
N GLY A 685 -27.28 -16.42 13.96
CA GLY A 685 -27.41 -15.70 15.23
C GLY A 685 -27.42 -14.17 15.11
N LEU A 686 -27.60 -13.64 13.88
CA LEU A 686 -27.70 -12.21 13.60
C LEU A 686 -28.99 -11.59 14.15
N GLU A 687 -30.04 -12.39 14.32
CA GLU A 687 -31.32 -11.99 14.91
C GLU A 687 -31.22 -11.52 16.37
N HIS A 688 -30.07 -11.74 17.01
CA HIS A 688 -29.78 -11.29 18.37
C HIS A 688 -29.11 -9.91 18.44
N LEU A 689 -28.83 -9.28 17.29
CA LEU A 689 -28.08 -8.04 17.17
C LEU A 689 -28.86 -7.00 16.35
N ASP A 690 -28.93 -5.77 16.87
CA ASP A 690 -29.57 -4.66 16.14
C ASP A 690 -28.61 -3.98 15.15
N LYS A 691 -27.33 -3.87 15.54
CA LYS A 691 -26.26 -3.24 14.77
C LYS A 691 -24.90 -3.74 15.21
N VAL A 692 -23.91 -3.58 14.35
CA VAL A 692 -22.49 -3.76 14.69
C VAL A 692 -21.77 -2.41 14.64
N ILE A 693 -20.82 -2.19 15.56
CA ILE A 693 -20.00 -0.98 15.56
C ILE A 693 -18.55 -1.46 15.57
N ASP A 694 -17.80 -1.06 14.56
CA ASP A 694 -16.34 -1.13 14.57
C ASP A 694 -15.80 0.20 15.11
N ILE A 695 -14.91 0.11 16.09
CA ILE A 695 -14.21 1.26 16.66
C ILE A 695 -12.78 1.10 16.18
N ASP A 696 -12.49 1.73 15.03
CA ASP A 696 -11.18 1.66 14.40
C ASP A 696 -10.20 2.68 15.00
N GLN A 697 -8.92 2.55 14.61
CA GLN A 697 -7.86 3.50 14.97
C GLN A 697 -7.57 4.47 13.81
N SER A 698 -8.53 4.65 12.89
CA SER A 698 -8.35 5.53 11.76
C SER A 698 -8.45 6.99 12.23
N PRO A 699 -7.70 7.93 11.60
CA PRO A 699 -7.80 9.32 12.01
C PRO A 699 -9.23 9.84 11.86
N ILE A 700 -9.76 10.46 12.94
CA ILE A 700 -11.10 11.10 12.97
C ILE A 700 -11.34 11.98 11.74
N GLY A 701 -10.31 12.69 11.30
CA GLY A 701 -10.37 13.46 10.06
C GLY A 701 -8.99 13.85 9.57
N ARG A 702 -8.88 14.01 8.24
CA ARG A 702 -7.61 14.37 7.57
C ARG A 702 -7.37 15.87 7.46
N THR A 703 -8.22 16.68 8.10
CA THR A 703 -8.14 18.14 8.04
C THR A 703 -8.21 18.74 9.44
N PRO A 704 -7.57 19.91 9.68
CA PRO A 704 -7.66 20.64 10.95
C PRO A 704 -9.08 21.08 11.37
N ARG A 705 -10.06 20.95 10.46
CA ARG A 705 -11.48 21.24 10.71
C ARG A 705 -12.14 20.18 11.58
N SER A 706 -11.66 18.95 11.53
CA SER A 706 -12.16 17.87 12.38
C SER A 706 -11.47 17.97 13.74
N ASN A 707 -12.24 17.84 14.80
CA ASN A 707 -11.79 17.93 16.19
C ASN A 707 -12.79 17.22 17.13
N PRO A 708 -12.45 16.98 18.41
CA PRO A 708 -13.33 16.29 19.35
C PRO A 708 -14.73 16.92 19.45
N ALA A 709 -14.84 18.24 19.44
CA ALA A 709 -16.12 18.94 19.51
C ALA A 709 -17.01 18.72 18.27
N THR A 710 -16.42 18.72 17.07
CA THR A 710 -17.16 18.49 15.83
C THR A 710 -17.56 17.02 15.68
N TYR A 711 -16.65 16.10 15.99
CA TYR A 711 -16.88 14.66 15.86
C TYR A 711 -17.96 14.14 16.84
N THR A 712 -17.90 14.55 18.11
CA THR A 712 -18.93 14.19 19.12
C THR A 712 -20.25 14.94 18.92
N GLY A 713 -20.30 15.92 18.02
CA GLY A 713 -21.44 16.81 17.84
C GLY A 713 -21.67 17.75 19.03
N ALA A 714 -20.68 17.98 19.91
CA ALA A 714 -20.75 18.96 21.00
C ALA A 714 -20.69 20.40 20.50
N PHE A 715 -20.05 20.63 19.34
CA PHE A 715 -19.83 21.97 18.81
C PHE A 715 -21.11 22.69 18.39
N THR A 716 -22.12 21.98 17.88
CA THR A 716 -23.40 22.61 17.50
C THR A 716 -24.13 23.22 18.70
N PRO A 717 -24.39 22.47 19.79
CA PRO A 717 -24.96 23.06 21.01
C PRO A 717 -24.12 24.19 21.61
N ILE A 718 -22.78 24.12 21.53
CA ILE A 718 -21.90 25.22 21.96
C ILE A 718 -22.18 26.49 21.14
N ARG A 719 -22.25 26.38 19.81
CA ARG A 719 -22.53 27.54 18.94
C ARG A 719 -23.92 28.13 19.15
N GLU A 720 -24.91 27.27 19.37
CA GLU A 720 -26.27 27.70 19.72
C GLU A 720 -26.27 28.48 21.05
N TRP A 721 -25.56 27.98 22.05
CA TRP A 721 -25.40 28.66 23.33
C TRP A 721 -24.77 30.05 23.18
N PHE A 722 -23.70 30.17 22.39
CA PHE A 722 -23.04 31.47 22.14
C PHE A 722 -23.94 32.46 21.38
N ALA A 723 -24.79 31.98 20.47
CA ALA A 723 -25.75 32.83 19.75
C ALA A 723 -26.87 33.35 20.65
N GLU A 724 -27.21 32.62 21.73
CA GLU A 724 -28.24 33.01 22.68
C GLU A 724 -27.77 34.03 23.74
N LEU A 725 -26.46 34.33 23.80
CA LEU A 725 -25.92 35.33 24.72
C LEU A 725 -26.47 36.74 24.42
N PRO A 726 -26.71 37.59 25.43
CA PRO A 726 -27.26 38.94 25.23
C PRO A 726 -26.45 39.77 24.22
N GLU A 727 -25.12 39.75 24.34
CA GLU A 727 -24.19 40.45 23.44
C GLU A 727 -24.31 39.97 21.99
N ALA A 728 -24.45 38.66 21.79
CA ALA A 728 -24.60 38.07 20.47
C ALA A 728 -25.96 38.43 19.84
N LYS A 729 -27.04 38.38 20.64
CA LYS A 729 -28.38 38.79 20.19
C LYS A 729 -28.45 40.25 19.79
N THR A 730 -27.83 41.16 20.55
CA THR A 730 -27.78 42.59 20.20
C THR A 730 -27.05 42.83 18.89
N ARG A 731 -26.00 42.05 18.59
CA ARG A 731 -25.26 42.12 17.31
C ARG A 731 -25.91 41.32 16.17
N GLY A 732 -27.02 40.64 16.42
CA GLY A 732 -27.69 39.80 15.43
C GLY A 732 -26.91 38.55 15.02
N TYR A 733 -25.94 38.10 15.83
CA TYR A 733 -25.12 36.94 15.53
C TYR A 733 -25.92 35.65 15.69
N LYS A 734 -25.90 34.83 14.63
CA LYS A 734 -26.51 33.50 14.59
C LYS A 734 -25.46 32.41 14.88
N PRO A 735 -25.87 31.14 15.14
CA PRO A 735 -24.92 30.04 15.34
C PRO A 735 -23.91 29.83 14.19
N GLY A 736 -24.24 30.34 12.99
CA GLY A 736 -23.34 30.38 11.84
C GLY A 736 -22.08 31.23 12.04
N ARG A 737 -22.17 32.39 12.73
CA ARG A 737 -21.02 33.28 13.03
C ARG A 737 -19.94 32.53 13.83
N PHE A 738 -20.40 31.71 14.77
CA PHE A 738 -19.58 30.91 15.66
C PHE A 738 -19.06 29.60 15.02
N SER A 739 -19.31 29.37 13.73
CA SER A 739 -18.78 28.23 12.99
C SER A 739 -17.50 28.61 12.27
N PHE A 740 -16.38 27.94 12.58
CA PHE A 740 -15.15 28.10 11.81
C PHE A 740 -15.26 27.53 10.38
N ASN A 741 -16.31 26.76 10.06
CA ASN A 741 -16.55 26.22 8.72
C ASN A 741 -17.35 27.16 7.80
N VAL A 742 -17.98 28.20 8.33
CA VAL A 742 -18.87 29.07 7.56
C VAL A 742 -18.27 30.47 7.45
N LYS A 743 -18.45 31.11 6.28
CA LYS A 743 -18.02 32.50 6.07
C LYS A 743 -18.78 33.45 6.98
N GLY A 744 -18.08 34.51 7.39
CA GLY A 744 -18.68 35.63 8.11
C GLY A 744 -18.48 35.61 9.62
N GLY A 745 -17.48 34.91 10.16
CA GLY A 745 -17.07 34.97 11.57
C GLY A 745 -15.74 34.23 11.83
N ARG A 746 -15.42 33.27 10.97
CA ARG A 746 -14.09 32.66 10.87
C ARG A 746 -13.03 33.65 10.40
N CYS A 747 -11.77 33.37 10.70
CA CYS A 747 -10.64 34.08 10.10
C CYS A 747 -10.53 33.75 8.60
N GLU A 748 -10.55 34.77 7.74
CA GLU A 748 -10.49 34.55 6.28
C GLU A 748 -9.09 34.15 5.77
N ALA A 749 -8.02 34.51 6.50
CA ALA A 749 -6.65 34.16 6.10
C ALA A 749 -6.38 32.65 6.14
N CYS A 750 -6.84 31.96 7.19
CA CYS A 750 -6.75 30.50 7.32
C CYS A 750 -8.07 29.78 7.00
N GLN A 751 -9.10 30.53 6.55
CA GLN A 751 -10.45 30.03 6.32
C GLN A 751 -11.04 29.21 7.50
N GLY A 752 -10.65 29.56 8.72
CA GLY A 752 -11.10 28.92 9.97
C GLY A 752 -10.29 27.72 10.44
N ASP A 753 -9.23 27.32 9.74
CA ASP A 753 -8.41 26.16 10.14
C ASP A 753 -7.51 26.50 11.35
N GLY A 754 -7.17 27.78 11.53
CA GLY A 754 -6.26 28.29 12.57
C GLY A 754 -4.77 28.07 12.25
N VAL A 755 -4.49 27.18 11.30
CA VAL A 755 -3.17 26.85 10.76
C VAL A 755 -3.17 26.98 9.25
N ILE A 756 -1.98 27.11 8.67
CA ILE A 756 -1.75 27.11 7.23
C ILE A 756 -0.84 25.92 6.93
N LYS A 757 -1.24 25.10 5.96
CA LYS A 757 -0.44 23.96 5.49
C LYS A 757 0.67 24.49 4.59
N ILE A 758 1.92 24.16 4.90
CA ILE A 758 3.08 24.43 4.07
C ILE A 758 3.53 23.12 3.45
N GLU A 759 3.55 23.08 2.11
CA GLU A 759 4.01 21.92 1.36
C GLU A 759 5.54 21.85 1.39
N MET A 760 6.06 20.68 1.76
CA MET A 760 7.50 20.43 1.87
C MET A 760 7.91 19.38 0.84
N HIS A 761 9.03 19.60 0.14
CA HIS A 761 9.44 18.70 -0.94
C HIS A 761 10.02 17.36 -0.46
N PHE A 762 10.79 17.39 0.65
CA PHE A 762 11.53 16.22 1.16
C PHE A 762 11.13 15.82 2.58
N LEU A 763 10.46 16.73 3.31
CA LEU A 763 9.95 16.48 4.65
C LEU A 763 8.43 16.33 4.58
N PRO A 764 7.78 15.69 5.57
CA PRO A 764 6.34 15.73 5.67
C PRO A 764 5.82 17.16 5.70
N ASP A 765 4.65 17.39 5.06
CA ASP A 765 3.98 18.67 5.13
C ASP A 765 3.71 19.07 6.57
N ILE A 766 3.88 20.36 6.85
CA ILE A 766 3.73 20.91 8.20
C ILE A 766 2.57 21.90 8.26
N TYR A 767 2.03 22.07 9.47
CA TYR A 767 1.02 23.08 9.76
C TYR A 767 1.65 24.18 10.59
N VAL A 768 1.63 25.41 10.08
CA VAL A 768 2.12 26.60 10.80
C VAL A 768 0.94 27.41 11.31
N THR A 769 1.05 27.92 12.53
CA THR A 769 0.02 28.77 13.14
C THR A 769 -0.26 30.00 12.27
N CYS A 770 -1.54 30.28 11.99
CA CYS A 770 -1.93 31.42 11.16
C CYS A 770 -1.52 32.76 11.80
N ASP A 771 -0.80 33.60 11.06
CA ASP A 771 -0.32 34.88 11.58
C ASP A 771 -1.39 35.92 11.88
N VAL A 772 -2.56 35.82 11.23
CA VAL A 772 -3.64 36.80 11.38
C VAL A 772 -4.47 36.53 12.63
N CYS A 773 -4.90 35.29 12.84
CA CYS A 773 -5.72 34.92 14.00
C CYS A 773 -4.92 34.30 15.15
N LYS A 774 -3.62 34.05 14.96
CA LYS A 774 -2.74 33.40 15.94
C LYS A 774 -3.35 32.10 16.50
N GLY A 775 -3.86 31.26 15.59
CA GLY A 775 -4.48 29.98 15.94
C GLY A 775 -5.93 30.06 16.43
N LYS A 776 -6.47 31.24 16.71
CA LYS A 776 -7.82 31.40 17.29
C LYS A 776 -8.98 31.07 16.34
N ARG A 777 -8.73 30.81 15.05
CA ARG A 777 -9.72 30.42 14.01
C ARG A 777 -10.81 31.44 13.65
N TYR A 778 -11.03 32.48 14.46
CA TYR A 778 -12.09 33.48 14.28
C TYR A 778 -11.54 34.89 14.04
N ASP A 779 -12.39 35.77 13.53
CA ASP A 779 -12.11 37.21 13.51
C ASP A 779 -12.26 37.84 14.89
N ARG A 780 -11.69 39.04 15.04
CA ARG A 780 -11.66 39.76 16.33
C ARG A 780 -13.06 40.05 16.87
N GLU A 781 -14.00 40.43 16.00
CA GLU A 781 -15.38 40.79 16.38
C GLU A 781 -16.15 39.61 16.98
N THR A 782 -15.91 38.40 16.47
CA THR A 782 -16.53 37.16 16.97
C THR A 782 -15.97 36.79 18.35
N LEU A 783 -14.68 37.04 18.59
CA LEU A 783 -14.01 36.76 19.86
C LEU A 783 -14.40 37.71 20.99
N GLU A 784 -15.08 38.82 20.68
CA GLU A 784 -15.59 39.75 21.70
C GLU A 784 -16.76 39.15 22.50
N ILE A 785 -17.50 38.20 21.92
CA ILE A 785 -18.60 37.53 22.59
C ILE A 785 -18.05 36.51 23.59
N LYS A 786 -18.40 36.69 24.87
CA LYS A 786 -17.84 35.87 25.95
C LYS A 786 -18.92 35.19 26.79
N PHE A 787 -18.72 33.90 27.04
CA PHE A 787 -19.46 33.15 28.05
C PHE A 787 -18.58 32.95 29.29
N LYS A 788 -19.01 33.46 30.45
CA LYS A 788 -18.23 33.42 31.71
C LYS A 788 -16.78 33.91 31.52
N GLY A 789 -16.60 34.97 30.72
CA GLY A 789 -15.29 35.56 30.43
C GLY A 789 -14.45 34.83 29.36
N LYS A 790 -14.94 33.73 28.78
CA LYS A 790 -14.26 32.94 27.75
C LYS A 790 -14.92 33.14 26.38
N SER A 791 -14.12 33.45 25.36
CA SER A 791 -14.60 33.47 23.97
C SER A 791 -14.82 32.05 23.45
N ILE A 792 -15.42 31.91 22.27
CA ILE A 792 -15.57 30.59 21.65
C ILE A 792 -14.22 29.93 21.34
N ALA A 793 -13.20 30.71 20.97
CA ALA A 793 -11.86 30.16 20.76
C ALA A 793 -11.25 29.69 22.08
N ASP A 794 -11.47 30.41 23.18
CA ASP A 794 -10.98 29.98 24.49
C ASP A 794 -11.69 28.70 24.96
N VAL A 795 -12.98 28.52 24.64
CA VAL A 795 -13.71 27.28 24.92
C VAL A 795 -13.15 26.10 24.11
N LEU A 796 -12.78 26.32 22.85
CA LEU A 796 -12.14 25.29 22.02
C LEU A 796 -10.71 24.97 22.49
N ASP A 797 -10.04 25.92 23.13
CA ASP A 797 -8.70 25.80 23.69
C ASP A 797 -8.70 25.28 25.15
N MET A 798 -9.86 24.99 25.72
CA MET A 798 -9.95 24.34 27.02
C MET A 798 -9.83 22.83 26.88
N THR A 799 -9.32 22.19 27.92
CA THR A 799 -9.37 20.72 28.02
C THR A 799 -10.82 20.24 28.13
N VAL A 800 -11.07 18.98 27.74
CA VAL A 800 -12.38 18.34 27.90
C VAL A 800 -12.85 18.38 29.35
N GLU A 801 -11.94 18.19 30.31
CA GLU A 801 -12.24 18.28 31.74
C GLU A 801 -12.72 19.68 32.15
N GLU A 802 -12.00 20.73 31.75
CA GLU A 802 -12.39 22.11 32.05
C GLU A 802 -13.70 22.50 31.34
N GLY A 803 -13.88 22.04 30.10
CA GLY A 803 -15.10 22.25 29.33
C GLY A 803 -16.31 21.60 30.01
N ALA A 804 -16.17 20.38 30.51
CA ALA A 804 -17.24 19.69 31.23
C ALA A 804 -17.70 20.46 32.48
N GLU A 805 -16.77 21.05 33.23
CA GLU A 805 -17.11 21.88 34.40
C GLU A 805 -17.70 23.24 34.00
N LEU A 806 -17.18 23.89 32.94
CA LEU A 806 -17.70 25.17 32.45
C LEU A 806 -19.18 25.07 32.04
N PHE A 807 -19.51 23.98 31.33
CA PHE A 807 -20.84 23.67 30.79
C PHE A 807 -21.69 22.76 31.69
N LYS A 808 -21.36 22.63 32.97
CA LYS A 808 -22.11 21.82 33.94
C LYS A 808 -23.63 22.10 33.99
N ALA A 809 -24.02 23.34 33.71
CA ALA A 809 -25.42 23.80 33.65
C ALA A 809 -26.11 23.57 32.27
N VAL A 810 -25.39 23.05 31.28
CA VAL A 810 -25.87 22.83 29.90
C VAL A 810 -25.74 21.33 29.55
N PRO A 811 -26.79 20.51 29.84
CA PRO A 811 -26.71 19.05 29.71
C PRO A 811 -26.28 18.57 28.32
N SER A 812 -26.77 19.22 27.26
CA SER A 812 -26.49 18.85 25.86
C SER A 812 -25.00 18.96 25.45
N VAL A 813 -24.21 19.76 26.18
CA VAL A 813 -22.76 19.88 26.03
C VAL A 813 -22.05 19.01 27.07
N ARG A 814 -22.46 19.13 28.34
CA ARG A 814 -21.86 18.41 29.48
C ARG A 814 -21.80 16.90 29.22
N ASP A 815 -22.91 16.28 28.82
CA ASP A 815 -22.99 14.82 28.73
C ASP A 815 -22.02 14.25 27.67
N LYS A 816 -21.76 15.01 26.60
CA LYS A 816 -20.78 14.66 25.57
C LYS A 816 -19.34 14.78 26.08
N LEU A 817 -19.01 15.89 26.74
CA LEU A 817 -17.68 16.10 27.32
C LEU A 817 -17.40 15.13 28.47
N GLU A 818 -18.40 14.79 29.28
CA GLU A 818 -18.28 13.81 30.35
C GLU A 818 -18.07 12.40 29.79
N THR A 819 -18.67 12.08 28.64
CA THR A 819 -18.40 10.83 27.93
C THR A 819 -16.94 10.74 27.50
N LEU A 820 -16.39 11.79 26.86
CA LEU A 820 -14.96 11.85 26.51
C LEU A 820 -14.06 11.71 27.74
N LYS A 821 -14.41 12.37 28.85
CA LYS A 821 -13.67 12.25 30.12
C LYS A 821 -13.67 10.81 30.65
N ARG A 822 -14.81 10.10 30.59
CA ARG A 822 -14.92 8.70 31.04
C ARG A 822 -14.13 7.71 30.18
N VAL A 823 -13.95 8.03 28.89
CA VAL A 823 -13.10 7.25 27.97
C VAL A 823 -11.61 7.45 28.29
N GLY A 824 -11.25 8.49 29.04
CA GLY A 824 -9.87 8.81 29.43
C GLY A 824 -9.29 10.04 28.73
N LEU A 825 -10.05 10.66 27.83
CA LEU A 825 -9.64 11.82 27.03
C LEU A 825 -9.93 13.15 27.73
N GLY A 826 -9.85 13.20 29.07
CA GLY A 826 -10.10 14.43 29.81
C GLY A 826 -9.07 15.54 29.51
N TYR A 827 -7.87 15.15 29.08
CA TYR A 827 -6.73 16.04 28.90
C TYR A 827 -6.63 16.69 27.51
N ILE A 828 -7.31 16.16 26.49
CA ILE A 828 -7.25 16.73 25.15
C ILE A 828 -8.04 18.03 25.09
N HIS A 829 -7.69 18.91 24.15
CA HIS A 829 -8.42 20.17 23.97
C HIS A 829 -9.71 19.91 23.18
N VAL A 830 -10.79 20.60 23.54
CA VAL A 830 -12.11 20.45 22.91
C VAL A 830 -12.06 20.68 21.40
N GLY A 831 -11.23 21.63 20.95
CA GLY A 831 -10.97 21.99 19.56
C GLY A 831 -9.65 21.47 19.00
N GLN A 832 -8.98 20.51 19.66
CA GLN A 832 -7.71 19.92 19.19
C GLN A 832 -7.87 19.37 17.77
N GLN A 833 -6.92 19.65 16.90
CA GLN A 833 -6.99 19.22 15.51
C GLN A 833 -6.93 17.69 15.42
N ALA A 834 -7.83 17.07 14.66
CA ALA A 834 -7.87 15.62 14.51
C ALA A 834 -6.56 15.04 13.91
N THR A 835 -5.84 15.85 13.13
CA THR A 835 -4.55 15.48 12.53
C THR A 835 -3.42 15.36 13.56
N THR A 836 -3.62 15.86 14.78
CA THR A 836 -2.64 15.77 15.88
C THR A 836 -3.05 14.79 16.98
N LEU A 837 -4.15 14.07 16.79
CA LEU A 837 -4.54 12.97 17.67
C LEU A 837 -3.79 11.70 17.29
N SER A 838 -3.35 10.94 18.27
CA SER A 838 -2.84 9.58 18.06
C SER A 838 -3.95 8.63 17.58
N GLY A 839 -3.57 7.51 16.98
CA GLY A 839 -4.54 6.50 16.52
C GLY A 839 -5.36 5.87 17.65
N GLY A 840 -4.87 5.89 18.89
CA GLY A 840 -5.62 5.45 20.07
C GLY A 840 -6.51 6.53 20.71
N GLU A 841 -6.24 7.81 20.44
CA GLU A 841 -7.09 8.93 20.87
C GLU A 841 -8.23 9.23 19.90
N ALA A 842 -7.98 9.00 18.60
CA ALA A 842 -8.98 9.05 17.53
C ALA A 842 -10.09 8.03 17.78
#